data_AF-A0A2C6LCS0-F1
#
_entry.id   AF-A0A2C6LCS0-F1
#
_cell.length_a   1.000
_cell.length_b   1.000
_cell.length_c   1.000
_cell.angle_alpha   90.00
_cell.angle_beta   90.00
_cell.angle_gamma   90.00
#
_symmetry.space_group_name_H-M   'P 1'
#
loop_
_entity.id
_entity.type
_entity.pdbx_description
1 polymer ?
#
loop_
_entity_poly.entity_id
_entity_poly.type
_entity_poly.pdbx_seq_one_letter_code
_entity_poly.pdbx_strand_id
1 'polypeptide(L)'
;MACTDLVGLVVQHLRALLEAVPGTKVLLLDQETTAIVSTALSQSDILQKEVFLVDRIDASLPQGRFEHINCVCFLRPTSENLLLLLQLIHQQSPPRRNGKGAGRGSAGGGPGGVASIEMGGGGKASSIRGGTGDLLRDPTKKEPQKPTAQFKELHIFFSAPITREPQLLRRLAKQDEAEKIVQVQEIYVDFCVLSPHVFTLNIPAVAPLQQQELSLWTPYEESVFQRMIDGVFSCIALFKIFPTLRFQASSALCKRLAAALQVRIGENLDLLERVGRGGGPENGAKSGGGGTASKNRLEIIIVDRREDPVTPLLNQWTYRAMLHELIGIKNNRVDLRRVSAGASAKEGEEQQYVMSPMQDKFYRDHLDSNFGDLGLAVQQYVRDYQAKTESTRGAQGLESLEDMQRFMDSYPEIRKLSGNVSKHVAVIHALSQLVNERMLLEVSSLEQEIACKEAKNEHFNQVSDFLQNNRVSSMDKLRLVLLFSLRYEGDPRIQTLKEGLRAAGIEDEEIKLLQAITQYAGRETRDTDLFSNKNFFAVAKNSIQRGLKGTSNVYTQHKSLLWYTVESLIKGRLSVEKYPVLCAQKMDYMTGSGGAHQPATSSQATTREKPQTVVVFMVGGATFEEARDMTELSKQSGCRIILGGSCFHNSRSFLADVSQIIKGHTLLSGSVPSLPGGGMVWGTSAKSPGVTAGAECQTELVDVRTR
;
A
#
# COMPACT_ATOMS: atom_id res chain seq x y z
N MET A 1 -11.96 -16.68 -21.65
CA MET A 1 -10.99 -17.23 -20.68
C MET A 1 -11.27 -16.56 -19.34
N ALA A 2 -11.61 -17.32 -18.29
CA ALA A 2 -11.80 -16.74 -16.97
C ALA A 2 -10.51 -16.04 -16.54
N CYS A 3 -10.60 -14.81 -16.02
CA CYS A 3 -9.43 -13.99 -15.69
C CYS A 3 -8.55 -14.73 -14.67
N THR A 4 -7.37 -15.18 -15.10
CA THR A 4 -6.45 -15.99 -14.28
C THR A 4 -5.36 -15.14 -13.61
N ASP A 5 -5.40 -13.81 -13.69
CA ASP A 5 -4.46 -12.90 -13.03
C ASP A 5 -5.12 -12.07 -11.93
N LEU A 6 -4.34 -11.66 -10.92
CA LEU A 6 -4.89 -10.93 -9.77
C LEU A 6 -5.37 -9.54 -10.17
N VAL A 7 -4.63 -8.88 -11.07
CA VAL A 7 -4.99 -7.57 -11.62
C VAL A 7 -6.34 -7.66 -12.33
N GLY A 8 -6.53 -8.64 -13.23
CA GLY A 8 -7.77 -8.76 -13.97
C GLY A 8 -8.96 -9.11 -13.09
N LEU A 9 -8.78 -9.91 -12.02
CA LEU A 9 -9.81 -10.12 -11.01
C LEU A 9 -10.23 -8.81 -10.33
N VAL A 10 -9.26 -8.00 -9.89
CA VAL A 10 -9.54 -6.70 -9.26
C VAL A 10 -10.21 -5.74 -10.23
N VAL A 11 -9.67 -5.61 -11.44
CA VAL A 11 -10.23 -4.76 -12.51
C VAL A 11 -11.66 -5.17 -12.84
N GLN A 12 -11.96 -6.47 -12.88
CA GLN A 12 -13.31 -6.96 -13.12
C GLN A 12 -14.30 -6.50 -12.04
N HIS A 13 -13.91 -6.58 -10.75
CA HIS A 13 -14.77 -6.15 -9.65
C HIS A 13 -14.97 -4.63 -9.64
N LEU A 14 -13.91 -3.85 -9.87
CA LEU A 14 -14.01 -2.39 -9.95
C LEU A 14 -14.84 -1.93 -11.15
N ARG A 15 -14.72 -2.60 -12.31
CA ARG A 15 -15.58 -2.33 -13.47
C ARG A 15 -17.04 -2.67 -13.17
N ALA A 16 -17.30 -3.82 -12.55
CA ALA A 16 -18.66 -4.20 -12.16
C ALA A 16 -19.28 -3.20 -11.18
N LEU A 17 -18.51 -2.67 -10.23
CA LEU A 17 -18.95 -1.59 -9.33
C LEU A 17 -19.41 -0.37 -10.11
N LEU A 18 -18.61 0.10 -11.07
CA LEU A 18 -18.92 1.29 -11.86
C LEU A 18 -20.08 1.06 -12.84
N GLU A 19 -20.19 -0.16 -13.39
CA GLU A 19 -21.27 -0.55 -14.31
C GLU A 19 -22.61 -0.77 -13.60
N ALA A 20 -22.60 -1.08 -12.30
CA ALA A 20 -23.82 -1.23 -11.50
C ALA A 20 -24.61 0.09 -11.36
N VAL A 21 -24.00 1.23 -11.70
CA VAL A 21 -24.63 2.56 -11.63
C VAL A 21 -24.72 3.16 -13.04
N PRO A 22 -25.92 3.24 -13.64
CA PRO A 22 -26.09 3.79 -14.97
C PRO A 22 -25.96 5.32 -14.98
N GLY A 23 -25.47 5.87 -16.09
CA GLY A 23 -25.41 7.30 -16.33
C GLY A 23 -24.19 8.00 -15.72
N THR A 24 -24.17 9.32 -15.87
CA THR A 24 -23.08 10.19 -15.42
C THR A 24 -22.92 10.15 -13.91
N LYS A 25 -21.67 9.92 -13.46
CA LYS A 25 -21.36 9.68 -12.05
C LYS A 25 -20.11 10.39 -11.54
N VAL A 26 -20.15 10.78 -10.27
CA VAL A 26 -18.97 11.13 -9.46
C VAL A 26 -18.51 9.88 -8.74
N LEU A 27 -17.20 9.62 -8.74
CA LEU A 27 -16.59 8.59 -7.91
C LEU A 27 -15.91 9.24 -6.70
N LEU A 28 -16.46 9.00 -5.51
CA LEU A 28 -15.87 9.41 -4.24
C LEU A 28 -15.08 8.25 -3.62
N LEU A 29 -13.83 8.52 -3.32
CA LEU A 29 -12.87 7.58 -2.74
C LEU A 29 -12.34 8.13 -1.41
N ASP A 30 -11.77 7.27 -0.59
CA ASP A 30 -10.89 7.66 0.51
C ASP A 30 -9.41 7.54 0.10
N GLN A 31 -8.50 7.84 1.03
CA GLN A 31 -7.06 7.74 0.78
C GLN A 31 -6.61 6.36 0.28
N GLU A 32 -7.14 5.28 0.83
CA GLU A 32 -6.70 3.91 0.55
C GLU A 32 -7.32 3.37 -0.76
N THR A 33 -8.64 3.49 -0.90
CA THR A 33 -9.39 3.14 -2.11
C THR A 33 -8.94 3.95 -3.32
N THR A 34 -8.48 5.20 -3.13
CA THR A 34 -7.78 5.97 -4.18
C THR A 34 -6.54 5.21 -4.68
N ALA A 35 -5.71 4.69 -3.78
CA ALA A 35 -4.54 3.90 -4.17
C ALA A 35 -4.95 2.60 -4.89
N ILE A 36 -5.97 1.90 -4.39
CA ILE A 36 -6.52 0.67 -5.00
C ILE A 36 -6.99 0.93 -6.44
N VAL A 37 -7.83 1.94 -6.64
CA VAL A 37 -8.35 2.31 -7.97
C VAL A 37 -7.22 2.78 -8.88
N SER A 38 -6.29 3.60 -8.38
CA SER A 38 -5.19 4.15 -9.19
C SER A 38 -4.19 3.09 -9.69
N THR A 39 -4.06 1.97 -8.97
CA THR A 39 -3.15 0.88 -9.37
C THR A 39 -3.82 -0.11 -10.32
N ALA A 40 -5.16 -0.20 -10.31
CA ALA A 40 -5.93 -1.13 -11.12
C ALA A 40 -6.50 -0.52 -12.42
N LEU A 41 -7.03 0.70 -12.37
CA LEU A 41 -7.74 1.34 -13.49
C LEU A 41 -6.99 2.57 -14.01
N SER A 42 -7.04 2.79 -15.33
CA SER A 42 -6.60 4.05 -15.93
C SER A 42 -7.69 5.12 -15.84
N GLN A 43 -7.31 6.39 -15.95
CA GLN A 43 -8.28 7.48 -16.05
C GLN A 43 -9.19 7.32 -17.29
N SER A 44 -8.66 6.80 -18.39
CA SER A 44 -9.43 6.46 -19.59
C SER A 44 -10.46 5.36 -19.33
N ASP A 45 -10.12 4.31 -18.57
CA ASP A 45 -11.07 3.27 -18.18
C ASP A 45 -12.20 3.85 -17.32
N ILE A 46 -11.87 4.74 -16.38
CA ILE A 46 -12.84 5.38 -15.49
C ILE A 46 -13.79 6.28 -16.30
N LEU A 47 -13.27 7.11 -17.21
CA LEU A 47 -14.04 7.97 -18.10
C LEU A 47 -14.97 7.17 -19.04
N GLN A 48 -14.50 6.03 -19.57
CA GLN A 48 -15.32 5.13 -20.40
C GLN A 48 -16.51 4.55 -19.66
N LYS A 49 -16.48 4.56 -18.32
CA LYS A 49 -17.62 4.18 -17.49
C LYS A 49 -18.48 5.37 -17.10
N GLU A 50 -18.42 6.50 -17.79
CA GLU A 50 -19.25 7.68 -17.53
C GLU A 50 -18.96 8.35 -16.16
N VAL A 51 -17.79 8.11 -15.59
CA VAL A 51 -17.30 8.82 -14.40
C VAL A 51 -16.60 10.10 -14.86
N PHE A 52 -17.19 11.27 -14.58
CA PHE A 52 -16.63 12.56 -15.02
C PHE A 52 -15.69 13.20 -13.98
N LEU A 53 -15.90 12.89 -12.70
CA LEU A 53 -15.14 13.42 -11.58
C LEU A 53 -14.79 12.29 -10.62
N VAL A 54 -13.51 12.25 -10.23
CA VAL A 54 -13.01 11.42 -9.14
C VAL A 54 -12.54 12.37 -8.05
N ASP A 55 -13.06 12.22 -6.84
CA ASP A 55 -12.73 13.09 -5.72
C ASP A 55 -12.56 12.29 -4.42
N ARG A 56 -11.97 12.93 -3.42
CA ARG A 56 -11.64 12.35 -2.13
C ARG A 56 -12.58 12.85 -1.04
N ILE A 57 -13.25 11.92 -0.35
CA ILE A 57 -14.23 12.26 0.70
C ILE A 57 -13.60 12.97 1.91
N ASP A 58 -12.31 12.74 2.14
CA ASP A 58 -11.52 13.29 3.24
C ASP A 58 -10.84 14.62 2.92
N ALA A 59 -10.60 14.93 1.64
CA ALA A 59 -9.98 16.20 1.24
C ALA A 59 -10.99 17.36 1.24
N SER A 60 -12.14 17.15 0.61
CA SER A 60 -13.24 18.09 0.62
C SER A 60 -14.50 17.40 0.10
N LEU A 61 -15.61 17.54 0.82
CA LEU A 61 -16.91 17.13 0.27
C LEU A 61 -17.20 17.98 -0.98
N PRO A 62 -17.62 17.37 -2.10
CA PRO A 62 -17.84 18.09 -3.36
C PRO A 62 -18.78 19.28 -3.16
N GLN A 63 -18.31 20.48 -3.47
CA GLN A 63 -19.14 21.68 -3.38
C GLN A 63 -19.80 21.94 -4.74
N GLY A 64 -21.13 21.89 -4.81
CA GLY A 64 -21.86 22.12 -6.06
C GLY A 64 -23.22 21.41 -6.13
N ARG A 65 -24.07 21.84 -7.06
CA ARG A 65 -25.34 21.15 -7.35
C ARG A 65 -25.12 20.15 -8.47
N PHE A 66 -25.22 18.87 -8.14
CA PHE A 66 -25.04 17.73 -9.03
C PHE A 66 -26.38 16.96 -9.17
N GLU A 67 -27.49 17.69 -9.27
CA GLU A 67 -28.86 17.15 -9.12
C GLU A 67 -29.21 16.06 -10.15
N HIS A 68 -28.47 15.97 -11.26
CA HIS A 68 -28.67 14.99 -12.33
C HIS A 68 -27.57 13.92 -12.39
N ILE A 69 -26.68 13.90 -11.40
CA ILE A 69 -25.48 13.07 -11.40
C ILE A 69 -25.52 12.12 -10.20
N ASN A 70 -25.20 10.87 -10.46
CA ASN A 70 -25.13 9.83 -9.42
C ASN A 70 -23.79 9.93 -8.67
N CYS A 71 -23.80 9.69 -7.37
CA CYS A 71 -22.57 9.60 -6.58
C CYS A 71 -22.28 8.14 -6.23
N VAL A 72 -21.10 7.66 -6.64
CA VAL A 72 -20.58 6.34 -6.32
C VAL A 72 -19.50 6.49 -5.26
N CYS A 73 -19.77 6.05 -4.04
CA CYS A 73 -18.79 6.04 -2.96
C CYS A 73 -18.14 4.66 -2.90
N PHE A 74 -16.83 4.55 -3.08
CA PHE A 74 -16.08 3.32 -2.81
C PHE A 74 -15.10 3.60 -1.69
N LEU A 75 -15.40 3.07 -0.49
CA LEU A 75 -14.74 3.46 0.76
C LEU A 75 -14.35 2.22 1.57
N ARG A 76 -13.33 2.32 2.42
CA ARG A 76 -13.09 1.36 3.49
C ARG A 76 -14.09 1.58 4.62
N PRO A 77 -14.58 0.53 5.31
CA PRO A 77 -15.49 0.66 6.44
C PRO A 77 -14.75 1.07 7.73
N THR A 78 -14.11 2.24 7.72
CA THR A 78 -13.47 2.84 8.90
C THR A 78 -14.40 3.84 9.58
N SER A 79 -14.30 3.99 10.90
CA SER A 79 -15.15 4.92 11.65
C SER A 79 -15.03 6.36 11.13
N GLU A 80 -13.85 6.78 10.66
CA GLU A 80 -13.62 8.07 10.03
C GLU A 80 -14.40 8.24 8.71
N ASN A 81 -14.23 7.32 7.77
CA ASN A 81 -14.95 7.36 6.49
C ASN A 81 -16.46 7.34 6.67
N LEU A 82 -16.93 6.63 7.69
CA LEU A 82 -18.34 6.50 7.97
C LEU A 82 -18.91 7.79 8.59
N LEU A 83 -18.14 8.52 9.40
CA LEU A 83 -18.51 9.86 9.86
C LEU A 83 -18.57 10.85 8.68
N LEU A 84 -17.60 10.81 7.78
CA LEU A 84 -17.60 11.64 6.57
C LEU A 84 -18.78 11.32 5.65
N LEU A 85 -19.14 10.03 5.53
CA LEU A 85 -20.31 9.59 4.79
C LEU A 85 -21.63 10.07 5.44
N LEU A 86 -21.74 10.03 6.77
CA LEU A 86 -22.89 10.60 7.48
C LEU A 86 -22.99 12.11 7.23
N GLN A 87 -21.86 12.82 7.21
CA GLN A 87 -21.83 14.24 6.87
C GLN A 87 -22.30 14.46 5.42
N LEU A 88 -21.82 13.67 4.46
CA LEU A 88 -22.25 13.73 3.06
C LEU A 88 -23.78 13.53 2.90
N ILE A 89 -24.34 12.53 3.59
CA ILE A 89 -25.78 12.26 3.60
C ILE A 89 -26.55 13.43 4.20
N HIS A 90 -26.05 14.02 5.29
CA HIS A 90 -26.67 15.20 5.90
C HIS A 90 -26.74 16.39 4.93
N GLN A 91 -25.75 16.56 4.06
CA GLN A 91 -25.75 17.61 3.04
C GLN A 91 -26.79 17.38 1.93
N GLN A 92 -27.29 16.15 1.77
CA GLN A 92 -28.36 15.84 0.81
C GLN A 92 -29.75 16.26 1.32
N SER A 93 -29.94 16.36 2.64
CA SER A 93 -31.23 16.70 3.23
C SER A 93 -31.59 18.17 3.03
N PRO A 94 -32.86 18.51 2.69
CA PRO A 94 -33.27 19.89 2.55
C PRO A 94 -33.10 20.64 3.88
N PRO A 95 -32.72 21.93 3.87
CA PRO A 95 -32.58 22.69 5.10
C PRO A 95 -33.93 22.72 5.81
N ARG A 96 -33.98 22.20 7.05
CA ARG A 96 -35.18 22.21 7.88
C ARG A 96 -35.75 23.63 7.91
N ARG A 97 -36.94 23.78 7.34
CA ARG A 97 -37.68 25.04 7.35
C ARG A 97 -38.02 25.31 8.82
N ASN A 98 -37.32 26.23 9.47
CA ASN A 98 -37.72 26.70 10.80
C ASN A 98 -39.16 27.19 10.69
N GLY A 99 -40.10 26.40 11.21
CA GLY A 99 -41.48 26.80 11.35
C GLY A 99 -41.49 28.05 12.21
N LYS A 100 -41.92 29.18 11.64
CA LYS A 100 -42.41 30.30 12.44
C LYS A 100 -43.46 29.72 13.37
N GLY A 101 -43.20 29.80 14.67
CA GLY A 101 -44.12 29.34 15.70
C GLY A 101 -45.49 29.96 15.47
N ALA A 102 -46.48 29.12 15.16
CA ALA A 102 -47.86 29.44 15.42
C ALA A 102 -48.02 29.42 16.95
N GLY A 103 -47.75 30.57 17.58
CA GLY A 103 -48.09 30.80 18.97
C GLY A 103 -49.62 30.77 19.10
N ARG A 104 -50.16 29.63 19.53
CA ARG A 104 -51.48 29.57 20.15
C ARG A 104 -51.39 30.29 21.51
N GLY A 105 -51.55 31.61 21.48
CA GLY A 105 -51.83 32.41 22.66
C GLY A 105 -53.29 32.21 23.06
N SER A 106 -53.50 31.56 24.20
CA SER A 106 -54.78 31.50 24.89
C SER A 106 -55.20 32.92 25.31
N ALA A 107 -56.30 33.42 24.76
CA ALA A 107 -56.90 34.69 25.16
C ALA A 107 -57.84 34.48 26.35
N GLY A 108 -57.40 34.93 27.53
CA GLY A 108 -58.27 35.28 28.66
C GLY A 108 -58.80 36.70 28.50
N GLY A 109 -60.05 36.92 28.91
CA GLY A 109 -60.84 38.14 28.72
C GLY A 109 -60.25 39.42 29.34
N GLY A 110 -60.66 40.56 28.75
CA GLY A 110 -60.20 41.93 29.02
C GLY A 110 -60.74 42.56 30.31
N PRO A 111 -61.12 43.87 30.34
CA PRO A 111 -61.01 44.93 29.33
C PRO A 111 -60.41 46.26 29.85
N GLY A 112 -60.17 47.22 28.94
CA GLY A 112 -60.13 48.64 29.29
C GLY A 112 -59.09 49.49 28.54
N GLY A 113 -59.53 50.61 27.94
CA GLY A 113 -58.66 51.76 27.68
C GLY A 113 -58.71 52.35 26.26
N VAL A 114 -59.56 53.36 26.12
CA VAL A 114 -59.89 54.24 24.98
C VAL A 114 -58.73 55.17 24.53
N ALA A 115 -58.87 55.74 23.31
CA ALA A 115 -58.33 57.02 22.77
C ALA A 115 -56.93 56.99 22.10
N SER A 116 -56.62 57.66 20.98
CA SER A 116 -57.26 58.70 20.13
C SER A 116 -56.54 58.76 18.75
N ILE A 117 -57.27 58.85 17.63
CA ILE A 117 -57.55 60.03 16.76
C ILE A 117 -56.39 60.52 15.86
N GLU A 118 -56.71 60.55 14.57
CA GLU A 118 -56.02 61.08 13.39
C GLU A 118 -55.69 62.59 13.46
N MET A 119 -54.72 63.02 12.65
CA MET A 119 -54.91 64.04 11.58
C MET A 119 -53.56 64.60 11.11
N GLY A 120 -53.42 64.80 9.80
CA GLY A 120 -52.72 65.98 9.27
C GLY A 120 -51.63 65.76 8.22
N GLY A 121 -51.98 66.05 6.95
CA GLY A 121 -51.26 67.05 6.15
C GLY A 121 -50.03 66.60 5.35
N GLY A 122 -50.19 66.59 4.02
CA GLY A 122 -49.07 66.41 3.07
C GLY A 122 -48.19 67.64 2.90
N GLY A 123 -47.05 67.45 2.23
CA GLY A 123 -46.17 68.55 1.81
C GLY A 123 -44.80 68.06 1.35
N LYS A 124 -44.49 68.36 0.09
CA LYS A 124 -43.25 68.08 -0.65
C LYS A 124 -41.99 68.57 0.07
N ALA A 125 -40.85 67.89 -0.12
CA ALA A 125 -39.66 68.47 -0.80
C ALA A 125 -38.43 67.56 -0.69
N SER A 126 -37.82 67.37 -1.85
CA SER A 126 -36.44 66.94 -2.08
C SER A 126 -35.41 67.78 -1.32
N SER A 127 -34.39 67.14 -0.74
CA SER A 127 -33.10 67.77 -0.50
C SER A 127 -31.95 66.80 -0.76
N ILE A 128 -30.86 67.40 -1.20
CA ILE A 128 -29.69 66.89 -1.88
C ILE A 128 -28.64 66.37 -0.88
N ARG A 129 -27.93 65.32 -1.32
CA ARG A 129 -26.64 64.75 -0.92
C ARG A 129 -25.77 65.46 0.15
N GLY A 130 -25.17 64.59 0.98
CA GLY A 130 -23.88 64.75 1.66
C GLY A 130 -23.93 63.95 2.97
N GLY A 131 -23.40 62.73 3.07
CA GLY A 131 -21.98 62.39 2.98
C GLY A 131 -21.56 61.87 4.36
N THR A 132 -20.80 60.76 4.40
CA THR A 132 -20.20 60.08 5.57
C THR A 132 -21.09 59.08 6.32
N GLY A 133 -20.64 57.82 6.38
CA GLY A 133 -21.30 56.76 7.16
C GLY A 133 -21.22 55.34 6.60
N ASP A 134 -20.31 55.05 5.67
CA ASP A 134 -19.89 53.67 5.41
C ASP A 134 -18.67 53.42 6.30
N LEU A 135 -18.85 52.66 7.39
CA LEU A 135 -17.83 52.01 8.21
C LEU A 135 -18.50 51.47 9.49
N LEU A 136 -19.09 50.29 9.41
CA LEU A 136 -19.04 49.24 10.45
C LEU A 136 -19.71 47.96 9.91
N ARG A 137 -19.10 47.32 8.90
CA ARG A 137 -19.40 45.92 8.60
C ARG A 137 -18.40 45.09 9.39
N ASP A 138 -18.88 44.54 10.51
CA ASP A 138 -18.14 43.66 11.39
C ASP A 138 -17.54 42.47 10.59
N PRO A 139 -16.21 42.33 10.49
CA PRO A 139 -15.56 41.29 9.70
C PRO A 139 -15.61 39.91 10.37
N THR A 140 -16.27 39.76 11.53
CA THR A 140 -16.30 38.50 12.30
C THR A 140 -17.58 37.68 12.13
N LYS A 141 -18.53 38.09 11.29
CA LYS A 141 -19.69 37.27 10.92
C LYS A 141 -19.53 36.64 9.54
N LYS A 142 -18.81 35.51 9.47
CA LYS A 142 -19.04 34.54 8.39
C LYS A 142 -20.45 33.96 8.60
N GLU A 143 -21.38 34.29 7.72
CA GLU A 143 -22.63 33.51 7.60
C GLU A 143 -22.24 32.04 7.37
N PRO A 144 -22.85 31.07 8.08
CA PRO A 144 -22.58 29.66 7.81
C PRO A 144 -23.05 29.36 6.39
N GLN A 145 -22.11 29.11 5.48
CA GLN A 145 -22.40 28.62 4.14
C GLN A 145 -23.21 27.32 4.28
N LYS A 146 -24.44 27.33 3.77
CA LYS A 146 -25.32 26.15 3.74
C LYS A 146 -24.66 25.04 2.95
N PRO A 147 -24.76 23.77 3.40
CA PRO A 147 -24.27 22.65 2.62
C PRO A 147 -25.11 22.50 1.36
N THR A 148 -24.48 22.52 0.19
CA THR A 148 -25.13 22.08 -1.06
C THR A 148 -24.14 21.26 -1.86
N ALA A 149 -24.06 19.98 -1.50
CA ALA A 149 -23.84 18.90 -2.44
C ALA A 149 -25.21 18.25 -2.65
N GLN A 150 -25.84 18.44 -3.81
CA GLN A 150 -27.11 17.75 -4.12
C GLN A 150 -26.83 16.76 -5.23
N PHE A 151 -26.68 15.48 -4.89
CA PHE A 151 -26.58 14.40 -5.87
C PHE A 151 -27.97 13.87 -6.22
N LYS A 152 -28.08 13.25 -7.39
CA LYS A 152 -29.32 12.58 -7.79
C LYS A 152 -29.62 11.43 -6.82
N GLU A 153 -28.67 10.50 -6.71
CA GLU A 153 -28.72 9.24 -5.95
C GLU A 153 -27.32 8.92 -5.39
N LEU A 154 -27.26 8.22 -4.27
CA LEU A 154 -26.03 7.74 -3.62
C LEU A 154 -25.95 6.20 -3.72
N HIS A 155 -24.82 5.70 -4.22
CA HIS A 155 -24.49 4.28 -4.26
C HIS A 155 -23.23 4.04 -3.45
N ILE A 156 -23.33 3.27 -2.37
CA ILE A 156 -22.25 3.09 -1.39
C ILE A 156 -21.68 1.68 -1.54
N PHE A 157 -20.37 1.60 -1.72
CA PHE A 157 -19.61 0.37 -1.83
C PHE A 157 -18.50 0.36 -0.79
N PHE A 158 -18.42 -0.71 -0.01
CA PHE A 158 -17.36 -0.89 0.98
C PHE A 158 -16.31 -1.90 0.51
N SER A 159 -15.03 -1.62 0.72
CA SER A 159 -13.93 -2.51 0.30
C SER A 159 -13.79 -3.79 1.15
N ALA A 160 -14.37 -3.81 2.34
CA ALA A 160 -14.28 -4.87 3.34
C ALA A 160 -15.60 -5.01 4.12
N PRO A 161 -15.81 -6.09 4.92
CA PRO A 161 -17.03 -6.29 5.70
C PRO A 161 -17.35 -5.15 6.67
N ILE A 162 -18.64 -4.81 6.75
CA ILE A 162 -19.16 -3.79 7.68
C ILE A 162 -19.52 -4.39 9.05
N THR A 163 -19.38 -5.71 9.22
CA THR A 163 -19.88 -6.53 10.35
C THR A 163 -19.45 -6.04 11.74
N ARG A 164 -18.45 -5.17 11.84
CA ARG A 164 -17.94 -4.61 13.10
C ARG A 164 -18.74 -3.45 13.66
N GLU A 165 -19.47 -2.73 12.82
CA GLU A 165 -20.30 -1.61 13.27
C GLU A 165 -21.75 -1.75 12.75
N PRO A 166 -22.50 -2.80 13.15
CA PRO A 166 -23.87 -3.01 12.67
C PRO A 166 -24.82 -1.89 13.09
N GLN A 167 -24.50 -1.17 14.17
CA GLN A 167 -25.26 0.03 14.58
C GLN A 167 -25.12 1.18 13.58
N LEU A 168 -24.05 1.19 12.79
CA LEU A 168 -23.74 2.29 11.91
C LEU A 168 -24.52 2.22 10.60
N LEU A 169 -24.78 1.02 10.07
CA LEU A 169 -25.79 0.85 9.00
C LEU A 169 -27.15 1.39 9.46
N ARG A 170 -27.53 1.17 10.72
CA ARG A 170 -28.75 1.75 11.30
C ARG A 170 -28.66 3.28 11.41
N ARG A 171 -27.48 3.84 11.67
CA ARG A 171 -27.27 5.31 11.70
C ARG A 171 -27.35 5.91 10.30
N LEU A 172 -26.72 5.29 9.30
CA LEU A 172 -26.81 5.68 7.89
C LEU A 172 -28.28 5.69 7.45
N ALA A 173 -29.01 4.61 7.72
CA ALA A 173 -30.44 4.51 7.40
C ALA A 173 -31.31 5.57 8.12
N LYS A 174 -31.01 5.90 9.38
CA LYS A 174 -31.74 6.95 10.13
C LYS A 174 -31.46 8.36 9.60
N GLN A 175 -30.27 8.59 9.05
CA GLN A 175 -29.82 9.91 8.63
C GLN A 175 -30.18 10.24 7.18
N ASP A 176 -30.51 9.22 6.37
CA ASP A 176 -31.00 9.38 5.00
C ASP A 176 -32.46 9.88 4.95
N GLU A 177 -32.72 11.06 5.55
CA GLU A 177 -34.05 11.69 5.55
C GLU A 177 -34.56 12.03 4.13
N ALA A 178 -33.64 12.15 3.16
CA ALA A 178 -33.94 12.47 1.76
C ALA A 178 -34.07 11.22 0.85
N GLU A 179 -33.97 10.01 1.42
CA GLU A 179 -34.08 8.72 0.72
C GLU A 179 -33.20 8.65 -0.55
N LYS A 180 -31.96 9.12 -0.42
CA LYS A 180 -31.01 9.21 -1.53
C LYS A 180 -30.16 7.96 -1.70
N ILE A 181 -30.05 7.12 -0.67
CA ILE A 181 -29.23 5.89 -0.74
C ILE A 181 -30.01 4.82 -1.51
N VAL A 182 -29.48 4.41 -2.65
CA VAL A 182 -30.09 3.38 -3.52
C VAL A 182 -29.54 2.00 -3.20
N GLN A 183 -28.24 1.90 -2.93
CA GLN A 183 -27.59 0.61 -2.65
C GLN A 183 -26.42 0.76 -1.68
N VAL A 184 -26.23 -0.29 -0.89
CA VAL A 184 -25.06 -0.51 -0.04
C VAL A 184 -24.55 -1.91 -0.34
N GLN A 185 -23.32 -2.03 -0.85
CA GLN A 185 -22.72 -3.32 -1.21
C GLN A 185 -21.31 -3.46 -0.63
N GLU A 186 -20.90 -4.69 -0.34
CA GLU A 186 -19.54 -5.02 0.04
C GLU A 186 -18.81 -5.61 -1.18
N ILE A 187 -17.66 -5.03 -1.53
CA ILE A 187 -16.79 -5.50 -2.61
C ILE A 187 -15.43 -5.78 -2.02
N TYR A 188 -15.06 -7.05 -1.97
CA TYR A 188 -13.84 -7.60 -1.35
C TYR A 188 -12.56 -7.27 -2.13
N VAL A 189 -12.29 -5.99 -2.32
CA VAL A 189 -11.10 -5.43 -2.99
C VAL A 189 -10.47 -4.40 -2.04
N ASP A 190 -9.78 -4.90 -1.02
CA ASP A 190 -9.15 -4.08 0.03
C ASP A 190 -7.61 -4.11 -0.02
N PHE A 191 -7.03 -4.15 -1.23
CA PHE A 191 -5.57 -4.16 -1.45
C PHE A 191 -5.19 -3.58 -2.82
N CYS A 192 -3.96 -3.08 -2.95
CA CYS A 192 -3.44 -2.53 -4.20
C CYS A 192 -2.73 -3.62 -5.03
N VAL A 193 -3.01 -3.67 -6.33
CA VAL A 193 -2.36 -4.60 -7.26
C VAL A 193 -1.21 -3.93 -8.00
N LEU A 194 0.03 -4.39 -7.79
CA LEU A 194 1.20 -3.82 -8.46
C LEU A 194 1.54 -4.56 -9.75
N SER A 195 1.30 -5.87 -9.79
CA SER A 195 1.45 -6.71 -10.97
C SER A 195 0.56 -7.96 -10.86
N PRO A 196 0.42 -8.80 -11.91
CA PRO A 196 -0.41 -10.01 -11.90
C PRO A 196 -0.15 -11.00 -10.75
N HIS A 197 1.05 -10.92 -10.17
CA HIS A 197 1.56 -11.80 -9.12
C HIS A 197 1.95 -11.05 -7.84
N VAL A 198 1.67 -9.74 -7.75
CA VAL A 198 2.11 -8.91 -6.63
C VAL A 198 1.00 -7.98 -6.17
N PHE A 199 0.71 -8.01 -4.87
CA PHE A 199 -0.20 -7.06 -4.22
C PHE A 199 0.40 -6.50 -2.93
N THR A 200 -0.13 -5.36 -2.50
CA THR A 200 0.30 -4.72 -1.26
C THR A 200 -0.89 -4.12 -0.52
N LEU A 201 -0.80 -4.08 0.81
CA LEU A 201 -1.81 -3.41 1.63
C LEU A 201 -1.48 -1.94 1.87
N ASN A 202 -0.31 -1.45 1.42
CA ASN A 202 0.19 -0.09 1.66
C ASN A 202 0.19 0.30 3.15
N ILE A 203 0.51 -0.65 4.03
CA ILE A 203 0.66 -0.46 5.47
C ILE A 203 2.15 -0.34 5.79
N PRO A 204 2.69 0.89 5.93
CA PRO A 204 4.02 1.07 6.49
C PRO A 204 4.02 0.82 8.01
N ALA A 205 5.20 0.75 8.61
CA ALA A 205 5.37 0.77 10.08
C ALA A 205 4.71 -0.42 10.82
N VAL A 206 5.03 -1.65 10.42
CA VAL A 206 4.48 -2.88 11.05
C VAL A 206 5.36 -3.40 12.18
N ALA A 207 6.60 -2.91 12.31
CA ALA A 207 7.53 -3.34 13.36
C ALA A 207 6.97 -3.23 14.80
N PRO A 208 6.19 -2.19 15.18
CA PRO A 208 5.59 -2.13 16.52
C PRO A 208 4.67 -3.31 16.86
N LEU A 209 4.02 -3.93 15.87
CA LEU A 209 3.16 -5.10 16.07
C LEU A 209 3.91 -6.36 16.53
N GLN A 210 5.24 -6.33 16.48
CA GLN A 210 6.08 -7.42 17.01
C GLN A 210 6.11 -7.46 18.54
N GLN A 211 5.59 -6.43 19.23
CA GLN A 211 5.43 -6.46 20.67
C GLN A 211 4.51 -7.63 21.09
N GLN A 212 5.04 -8.50 21.96
CA GLN A 212 4.38 -9.75 22.31
C GLN A 212 3.16 -9.54 23.21
N GLU A 213 3.14 -8.53 24.06
CA GLU A 213 2.02 -8.24 24.95
C GLU A 213 0.93 -7.44 24.22
N LEU A 214 -0.23 -8.07 23.99
CA LEU A 214 -1.39 -7.42 23.36
C LEU A 214 -1.92 -6.24 24.18
N SER A 215 -1.73 -6.24 25.50
CA SER A 215 -2.11 -5.13 26.38
C SER A 215 -1.33 -3.84 26.11
N LEU A 216 -0.21 -3.92 25.38
CA LEU A 216 0.59 -2.77 25.00
C LEU A 216 0.17 -2.19 23.64
N TRP A 217 -0.70 -2.88 22.89
CA TRP A 217 -1.21 -2.36 21.63
C TRP A 217 -2.13 -1.19 21.90
N THR A 218 -1.88 -0.06 21.23
CA THR A 218 -2.83 1.05 21.22
C THR A 218 -3.93 0.75 20.19
N PRO A 219 -5.02 1.53 20.17
CA PRO A 219 -6.04 1.43 19.12
C PRO A 219 -5.46 1.54 17.70
N TYR A 220 -4.31 2.21 17.53
CA TYR A 220 -3.62 2.28 16.24
C TYR A 220 -3.06 0.91 15.83
N GLU A 221 -2.28 0.24 16.67
CA GLU A 221 -1.76 -1.11 16.38
C GLU A 221 -2.88 -2.12 16.10
N GLU A 222 -3.96 -2.07 16.89
CA GLU A 222 -5.14 -2.89 16.65
C GLU A 222 -5.73 -2.61 15.26
N SER A 223 -5.90 -1.33 14.88
CA SER A 223 -6.43 -0.96 13.57
C SER A 223 -5.53 -1.44 12.42
N VAL A 224 -4.20 -1.38 12.58
CA VAL A 224 -3.22 -1.88 11.60
C VAL A 224 -3.29 -3.40 11.48
N PHE A 225 -3.41 -4.11 12.60
CA PHE A 225 -3.59 -5.56 12.59
C PHE A 225 -4.90 -5.96 11.89
N GLN A 226 -5.98 -5.23 12.16
CA GLN A 226 -7.27 -5.44 11.49
C GLN A 226 -7.20 -5.18 9.99
N ARG A 227 -6.52 -4.11 9.59
CA ARG A 227 -6.25 -3.80 8.20
C ARG A 227 -5.56 -4.94 7.45
N MET A 228 -4.63 -5.64 8.11
CA MET A 228 -3.97 -6.83 7.53
C MET A 228 -4.95 -7.98 7.33
N ILE A 229 -5.83 -8.24 8.31
CA ILE A 229 -6.85 -9.30 8.21
C ILE A 229 -7.79 -9.02 7.03
N ASP A 230 -8.32 -7.80 6.93
CA ASP A 230 -9.28 -7.41 5.88
C ASP A 230 -8.66 -7.49 4.48
N GLY A 231 -7.42 -7.02 4.33
CA GLY A 231 -6.69 -7.04 3.06
C GLY A 231 -6.34 -8.45 2.59
N VAL A 232 -5.82 -9.30 3.49
CA VAL A 232 -5.50 -10.69 3.15
C VAL A 232 -6.78 -11.47 2.87
N PHE A 233 -7.82 -11.30 3.69
CA PHE A 233 -9.12 -11.94 3.47
C PHE A 233 -9.73 -11.55 2.11
N SER A 234 -9.67 -10.27 1.74
CA SER A 234 -10.16 -9.79 0.43
C SER A 234 -9.46 -10.51 -0.73
N CYS A 235 -8.14 -10.72 -0.64
CA CYS A 235 -7.40 -11.49 -1.65
C CYS A 235 -7.92 -12.93 -1.76
N ILE A 236 -8.22 -13.58 -0.63
CA ILE A 236 -8.77 -14.94 -0.58
C ILE A 236 -10.18 -14.99 -1.19
N ALA A 237 -11.04 -14.04 -0.81
CA ALA A 237 -12.42 -13.96 -1.27
C ALA A 237 -12.51 -13.83 -2.80
N LEU A 238 -11.56 -13.13 -3.44
CA LEU A 238 -11.51 -13.01 -4.90
C LEU A 238 -11.25 -14.35 -5.63
N PHE A 239 -10.55 -15.29 -5.00
CA PHE A 239 -10.32 -16.63 -5.58
C PHE A 239 -11.54 -17.54 -5.47
N LYS A 240 -12.45 -17.29 -4.49
CA LYS A 240 -13.62 -18.14 -4.21
C LYS A 240 -13.25 -19.63 -4.05
N ILE A 241 -12.13 -19.87 -3.36
CA ILE A 241 -11.57 -21.20 -3.08
C ILE A 241 -11.11 -21.21 -1.63
N PHE A 242 -11.47 -22.25 -0.88
CA PHE A 242 -10.96 -22.47 0.49
C PHE A 242 -9.46 -22.76 0.45
N PRO A 243 -8.62 -21.95 1.13
CA PRO A 243 -7.19 -22.17 1.13
C PRO A 243 -6.76 -23.23 2.14
N THR A 244 -5.62 -23.87 1.91
CA THR A 244 -4.79 -24.45 2.98
C THR A 244 -4.01 -23.32 3.64
N LEU A 245 -4.22 -23.07 4.93
CA LEU A 245 -3.62 -21.95 5.66
C LEU A 245 -2.43 -22.41 6.51
N ARG A 246 -1.26 -21.86 6.20
CA ARG A 246 0.00 -22.06 6.94
C ARG A 246 0.54 -20.74 7.48
N PHE A 247 1.32 -20.84 8.54
CA PHE A 247 2.01 -19.70 9.13
C PHE A 247 3.37 -20.11 9.66
N GLN A 248 4.28 -19.15 9.77
CA GLN A 248 5.59 -19.35 10.39
C GLN A 248 5.47 -19.44 11.92
N ALA A 249 5.84 -20.60 12.49
CA ALA A 249 5.66 -20.90 13.91
C ALA A 249 6.47 -20.01 14.85
N SER A 250 7.66 -19.55 14.41
CA SER A 250 8.50 -18.66 15.21
C SER A 250 7.81 -17.31 15.47
N SER A 251 6.91 -16.85 14.58
CA SER A 251 6.23 -15.56 14.70
C SER A 251 4.87 -15.64 15.37
N ALA A 252 4.79 -15.08 16.59
CA ALA A 252 3.55 -14.88 17.30
C ALA A 252 2.56 -14.01 16.50
N LEU A 253 3.05 -13.01 15.78
CA LEU A 253 2.21 -12.15 14.93
C LEU A 253 1.62 -12.93 13.75
N CYS A 254 2.43 -13.76 13.06
CA CYS A 254 1.93 -14.65 12.01
C CYS A 254 0.89 -15.65 12.52
N LYS A 255 1.12 -16.23 13.70
CA LYS A 255 0.18 -17.15 14.35
C LYS A 255 -1.15 -16.46 14.67
N ARG A 256 -1.12 -15.24 15.22
CA ARG A 256 -2.33 -14.44 15.50
C ARG A 256 -3.07 -14.08 14.21
N LEU A 257 -2.35 -13.64 13.18
CA LEU A 257 -2.95 -13.30 11.89
C LEU A 257 -3.62 -14.51 11.25
N ALA A 258 -2.97 -15.69 11.29
CA ALA A 258 -3.55 -16.93 10.79
C ALA A 258 -4.83 -17.32 11.55
N ALA A 259 -4.82 -17.24 12.88
CA ALA A 259 -6.01 -17.52 13.69
C ALA A 259 -7.16 -16.55 13.40
N ALA A 260 -6.86 -15.25 13.27
CA ALA A 260 -7.87 -14.25 12.93
C ALA A 260 -8.43 -14.45 11.51
N LEU A 261 -7.60 -14.86 10.55
CA LEU A 261 -8.05 -15.22 9.20
C LEU A 261 -8.91 -16.48 9.20
N GLN A 262 -8.58 -17.49 10.01
CA GLN A 262 -9.43 -18.68 10.18
C GLN A 262 -10.84 -18.27 10.63
N VAL A 263 -10.95 -17.44 11.67
CA VAL A 263 -12.22 -16.92 12.17
C VAL A 263 -12.95 -16.16 11.07
N ARG A 264 -12.26 -15.23 10.39
CA ARG A 264 -12.86 -14.41 9.33
C ARG A 264 -13.39 -15.26 8.17
N ILE A 265 -12.64 -16.27 7.74
CA ILE A 265 -13.08 -17.19 6.68
C ILE A 265 -14.27 -18.03 7.17
N GLY A 266 -14.25 -18.49 8.43
CA GLY A 266 -15.34 -19.22 9.05
C GLY A 266 -16.65 -18.42 9.15
N GLU A 267 -16.57 -17.10 9.33
CA GLU A 267 -17.72 -16.20 9.35
C GLU A 267 -18.30 -15.91 7.95
N ASN A 268 -17.53 -16.17 6.88
CA ASN A 268 -17.85 -15.76 5.50
C ASN A 268 -17.69 -16.93 4.51
N LEU A 269 -18.12 -18.13 4.92
CA LEU A 269 -17.94 -19.36 4.15
C LEU A 269 -18.67 -19.33 2.79
N ASP A 270 -19.84 -18.68 2.76
CA ASP A 270 -20.70 -18.52 1.60
C ASP A 270 -20.02 -17.73 0.46
N LEU A 271 -19.14 -16.80 0.78
CA LEU A 271 -18.35 -16.05 -0.20
C LEU A 271 -17.34 -16.94 -0.95
N LEU A 272 -16.84 -17.98 -0.28
CA LEU A 272 -15.83 -18.89 -0.82
C LEU A 272 -16.45 -20.15 -1.45
N GLU A 273 -17.75 -20.38 -1.28
CA GLU A 273 -18.46 -21.40 -2.01
C GLU A 273 -18.62 -20.97 -3.48
N ARG A 274 -18.09 -21.77 -4.40
CA ARG A 274 -18.44 -21.62 -5.82
C ARG A 274 -19.94 -21.83 -5.92
N VAL A 275 -20.71 -20.74 -6.13
CA VAL A 275 -22.10 -20.82 -6.54
C VAL A 275 -22.15 -21.61 -7.85
N GLY A 276 -22.38 -22.92 -7.74
CA GLY A 276 -22.69 -23.77 -8.87
C GLY A 276 -24.09 -23.43 -9.35
N ARG A 277 -24.26 -22.35 -10.11
CA ARG A 277 -25.46 -22.11 -10.92
C ARG A 277 -25.15 -21.48 -12.27
N GLY A 278 -25.52 -22.25 -13.30
CA GLY A 278 -25.70 -21.85 -14.70
C GLY A 278 -25.12 -22.92 -15.64
N GLY A 279 -25.88 -23.75 -16.37
CA GLY A 279 -27.32 -23.90 -16.55
C GLY A 279 -27.60 -25.03 -17.56
N GLY A 280 -28.71 -25.74 -17.38
CA GLY A 280 -29.24 -26.77 -18.30
C GLY A 280 -30.21 -27.68 -17.56
N PRO A 281 -31.46 -27.88 -18.04
CA PRO A 281 -32.44 -28.71 -17.36
C PRO A 281 -32.06 -30.18 -17.48
N GLU A 282 -32.43 -30.92 -16.45
CA GLU A 282 -32.67 -32.36 -16.39
C GLU A 282 -32.19 -33.18 -17.59
N ASN A 283 -31.13 -33.97 -17.38
CA ASN A 283 -31.10 -35.34 -17.86
C ASN A 283 -30.25 -36.18 -16.90
N GLY A 284 -30.90 -37.16 -16.29
CA GLY A 284 -30.28 -38.12 -15.41
C GLY A 284 -29.17 -38.88 -16.13
N ALA A 285 -27.94 -38.70 -15.68
CA ALA A 285 -26.87 -39.65 -15.90
C ALA A 285 -26.20 -39.90 -14.56
N LYS A 286 -26.53 -41.03 -13.95
CA LYS A 286 -25.71 -41.66 -12.92
C LYS A 286 -24.30 -41.83 -13.51
N SER A 287 -23.36 -41.00 -13.07
CA SER A 287 -21.93 -41.26 -13.29
C SER A 287 -21.31 -41.54 -11.93
N GLY A 288 -21.07 -42.82 -11.67
CA GLY A 288 -20.06 -43.24 -10.71
C GLY A 288 -18.66 -42.84 -11.19
N GLY A 289 -17.70 -42.90 -10.27
CA GLY A 289 -16.27 -42.96 -10.58
C GLY A 289 -15.52 -41.62 -10.56
N GLY A 290 -14.86 -41.35 -9.43
CA GLY A 290 -13.49 -40.81 -9.34
C GLY A 290 -13.07 -39.54 -10.10
N GLY A 291 -12.66 -38.51 -9.35
CA GLY A 291 -11.38 -37.84 -9.65
C GLY A 291 -11.35 -36.50 -10.39
N THR A 292 -12.33 -35.60 -10.22
CA THR A 292 -12.26 -34.25 -10.84
C THR A 292 -12.25 -33.06 -9.86
N ALA A 293 -12.32 -33.30 -8.55
CA ALA A 293 -12.29 -32.24 -7.52
C ALA A 293 -10.87 -31.71 -7.17
N SER A 294 -9.79 -32.31 -7.69
CA SER A 294 -8.39 -32.01 -7.31
C SER A 294 -7.75 -30.80 -8.02
N LYS A 295 -8.39 -30.21 -9.05
CA LYS A 295 -7.69 -29.27 -9.95
C LYS A 295 -7.46 -27.83 -9.45
N ASN A 296 -8.10 -27.37 -8.37
CA ASN A 296 -8.01 -25.96 -7.92
C ASN A 296 -7.61 -25.83 -6.43
N ARG A 297 -6.38 -26.20 -6.08
CA ARG A 297 -5.85 -26.05 -4.71
C ARG A 297 -5.15 -24.69 -4.53
N LEU A 298 -5.62 -23.92 -3.54
CA LEU A 298 -5.03 -22.67 -3.08
C LEU A 298 -4.31 -22.91 -1.75
N GLU A 299 -3.05 -22.49 -1.67
CA GLU A 299 -2.26 -22.57 -0.44
C GLU A 299 -1.81 -21.17 -0.03
N ILE A 300 -1.94 -20.84 1.24
CA ILE A 300 -1.57 -19.54 1.81
C ILE A 300 -0.52 -19.77 2.88
N ILE A 301 0.59 -19.04 2.77
CA ILE A 301 1.65 -19.07 3.77
C ILE A 301 1.93 -17.65 4.28
N ILE A 302 1.81 -17.47 5.59
CA ILE A 302 2.10 -16.22 6.28
C ILE A 302 3.51 -16.30 6.86
N VAL A 303 4.39 -15.38 6.46
CA VAL A 303 5.80 -15.32 6.83
C VAL A 303 6.14 -13.95 7.41
N ASP A 304 7.21 -13.86 8.19
CA ASP A 304 7.61 -12.65 8.90
C ASP A 304 8.94 -12.11 8.36
N ARG A 305 8.99 -10.81 8.02
CA ARG A 305 10.19 -10.11 7.53
C ARG A 305 11.39 -10.29 8.45
N ARG A 306 11.18 -10.39 9.76
CA ARG A 306 12.29 -10.50 10.72
C ARG A 306 13.16 -11.75 10.54
N GLU A 307 12.70 -12.80 9.86
CA GLU A 307 13.57 -13.96 9.55
C GLU A 307 14.61 -13.61 8.47
N ASP A 308 14.32 -12.63 7.61
CA ASP A 308 15.19 -12.20 6.52
C ASP A 308 15.32 -10.65 6.48
N PRO A 309 16.10 -10.07 7.40
CA PRO A 309 16.45 -8.65 7.39
C PRO A 309 17.53 -8.29 6.35
N VAL A 310 18.16 -9.28 5.69
CA VAL A 310 19.26 -9.05 4.75
C VAL A 310 18.73 -8.61 3.39
N THR A 311 17.74 -9.33 2.84
CA THR A 311 17.14 -9.01 1.53
C THR A 311 16.78 -7.52 1.34
N PRO A 312 16.07 -6.84 2.26
CA PRO A 312 15.73 -5.43 2.09
C PRO A 312 16.92 -4.45 2.19
N LEU A 313 18.08 -4.90 2.69
CA LEU A 313 19.28 -4.07 2.86
C LEU A 313 20.26 -4.14 1.68
N LEU A 314 20.06 -5.06 0.74
CA LEU A 314 20.96 -5.26 -0.40
C LEU A 314 20.64 -4.32 -1.56
N ASN A 315 21.67 -3.82 -2.25
CA ASN A 315 21.47 -3.12 -3.51
C ASN A 315 20.91 -4.08 -4.56
N GLN A 316 20.05 -3.52 -5.42
CA GLN A 316 19.28 -4.29 -6.38
C GLN A 316 19.69 -3.92 -7.80
N TRP A 317 19.79 -4.94 -8.66
CA TRP A 317 20.31 -4.80 -10.04
C TRP A 317 19.35 -5.26 -11.12
N THR A 318 18.08 -5.54 -10.76
CA THR A 318 17.01 -5.74 -11.74
C THR A 318 16.17 -4.49 -11.86
N TYR A 319 15.60 -4.25 -13.05
CA TYR A 319 15.04 -2.93 -13.38
C TYR A 319 14.06 -2.38 -12.32
N ARG A 320 13.01 -3.12 -11.98
CA ARG A 320 12.01 -2.67 -10.99
C ARG A 320 12.58 -2.53 -9.59
N ALA A 321 13.42 -3.47 -9.15
CA ALA A 321 13.96 -3.48 -7.80
C ALA A 321 14.98 -2.35 -7.60
N MET A 322 15.86 -2.13 -8.59
CA MET A 322 16.82 -1.02 -8.61
C MET A 322 16.11 0.33 -8.62
N LEU A 323 15.05 0.47 -9.43
CA LEU A 323 14.23 1.68 -9.50
C LEU A 323 13.60 2.01 -8.14
N HIS A 324 13.05 1.02 -7.45
CA HIS A 324 12.48 1.22 -6.12
C HIS A 324 13.53 1.49 -5.04
N GLU A 325 14.70 0.87 -5.13
CA GLU A 325 15.80 1.05 -4.18
C GLU A 325 16.40 2.46 -4.27
N LEU A 326 16.69 2.93 -5.49
CA LEU A 326 17.44 4.18 -5.69
C LEU A 326 16.55 5.42 -5.77
N ILE A 327 15.37 5.30 -6.38
CA ILE A 327 14.46 6.44 -6.63
C ILE A 327 13.18 6.31 -5.80
N GLY A 328 12.64 5.09 -5.71
CA GLY A 328 11.38 4.80 -5.03
C GLY A 328 10.21 4.72 -6.00
N ILE A 329 9.34 3.74 -5.75
CA ILE A 329 8.08 3.55 -6.48
C ILE A 329 6.96 3.65 -5.45
N LYS A 330 6.01 4.57 -5.67
CA LYS A 330 4.79 4.69 -4.86
C LYS A 330 3.58 4.55 -5.77
N ASN A 331 2.75 3.53 -5.57
CA ASN A 331 1.56 3.26 -6.40
C ASN A 331 1.85 3.29 -7.91
N ASN A 332 2.91 2.59 -8.35
CA ASN A 332 3.40 2.58 -9.74
C ASN A 332 3.80 3.96 -10.30
N ARG A 333 4.12 4.94 -9.44
CA ARG A 333 4.64 6.26 -9.83
C ARG A 333 6.06 6.45 -9.32
N VAL A 334 6.87 7.11 -10.14
CA VAL A 334 8.27 7.44 -9.87
C VAL A 334 8.46 8.93 -10.05
N ASP A 335 9.27 9.53 -9.19
CA ASP A 335 9.55 10.96 -9.20
C ASP A 335 11.05 11.22 -9.34
N LEU A 336 11.47 11.77 -10.47
CA LEU A 336 12.88 12.02 -10.77
C LEU A 336 13.40 13.38 -10.28
N ARG A 337 12.54 14.23 -9.66
CA ARG A 337 12.92 15.57 -9.19
C ARG A 337 14.10 15.57 -8.22
N ARG A 338 14.24 14.50 -7.43
CA ARG A 338 15.33 14.36 -6.45
C ARG A 338 16.67 14.01 -7.09
N VAL A 339 16.67 13.44 -8.30
CA VAL A 339 17.90 13.05 -9.02
C VAL A 339 18.35 14.16 -9.96
N SER A 340 17.40 14.86 -10.60
CA SER A 340 17.68 15.97 -11.52
C SER A 340 18.09 17.28 -10.85
N ALA A 341 18.00 17.38 -9.52
CA ALA A 341 18.35 18.58 -8.75
C ALA A 341 19.83 19.02 -8.93
N GLY A 342 20.71 18.15 -9.43
CA GLY A 342 22.10 18.47 -9.79
C GLY A 342 22.32 18.92 -11.24
N ALA A 343 21.34 18.75 -12.13
CA ALA A 343 21.47 19.03 -13.55
C ALA A 343 20.28 19.87 -14.04
N SER A 344 20.39 21.19 -13.94
CA SER A 344 19.57 22.19 -14.65
C SER A 344 18.12 21.76 -14.88
N ALA A 345 17.38 21.44 -13.80
CA ALA A 345 15.96 21.13 -13.93
C ALA A 345 15.27 22.36 -14.53
N LYS A 346 14.84 22.26 -15.79
CA LYS A 346 14.02 23.30 -16.40
C LYS A 346 12.74 23.41 -15.60
N GLU A 347 12.50 24.57 -14.98
CA GLU A 347 11.24 24.86 -14.30
C GLU A 347 10.07 24.59 -15.27
N GLY A 348 9.16 23.69 -14.88
CA GLY A 348 7.93 23.40 -15.63
C GLY A 348 7.82 22.03 -16.29
N GLU A 349 8.88 21.19 -16.34
CA GLU A 349 8.73 19.82 -16.86
C GLU A 349 8.20 18.84 -15.79
N GLU A 350 7.14 18.09 -16.12
CA GLU A 350 6.65 16.99 -15.28
C GLU A 350 7.70 15.88 -15.22
N GLN A 351 8.33 15.71 -14.06
CA GLN A 351 9.32 14.65 -13.81
C GLN A 351 8.75 13.45 -13.06
N GLN A 352 7.42 13.35 -13.00
CA GLN A 352 6.71 12.23 -12.43
C GLN A 352 6.27 11.26 -13.55
N TYR A 353 6.70 10.02 -13.45
CA TYR A 353 6.45 9.00 -14.47
C TYR A 353 5.59 7.87 -13.90
N VAL A 354 4.60 7.43 -14.68
CA VAL A 354 3.82 6.22 -14.38
C VAL A 354 4.56 5.00 -14.96
N MET A 355 4.89 4.07 -14.07
CA MET A 355 5.63 2.83 -14.31
C MET A 355 4.72 1.64 -14.01
N SER A 356 3.74 1.41 -14.88
CA SER A 356 2.79 0.29 -14.76
C SER A 356 3.08 -0.80 -15.79
N PRO A 357 3.32 -2.06 -15.38
CA PRO A 357 3.53 -3.17 -16.32
C PRO A 357 2.26 -3.52 -17.11
N MET A 358 1.09 -3.00 -16.72
CA MET A 358 -0.17 -3.23 -17.43
C MET A 358 -0.32 -2.34 -18.66
N GLN A 359 0.24 -1.13 -18.61
CA GLN A 359 0.09 -0.11 -19.66
C GLN A 359 1.35 0.06 -20.51
N ASP A 360 2.51 -0.37 -19.98
CA ASP A 360 3.80 -0.25 -20.62
C ASP A 360 4.40 -1.62 -20.97
N LYS A 361 4.45 -1.91 -22.27
CA LYS A 361 5.00 -3.16 -22.79
C LYS A 361 6.51 -3.27 -22.52
N PHE A 362 7.27 -2.20 -22.76
CA PHE A 362 8.73 -2.23 -22.57
C PHE A 362 9.06 -2.53 -21.11
N TYR A 363 8.38 -1.83 -20.19
CA TYR A 363 8.56 -2.06 -18.76
C TYR A 363 8.19 -3.48 -18.34
N ARG A 364 7.08 -4.02 -18.85
CA ARG A 364 6.64 -5.40 -18.55
C ARG A 364 7.64 -6.44 -19.01
N ASP A 365 8.18 -6.28 -20.20
CA ASP A 365 9.08 -7.26 -20.82
C ASP A 365 10.47 -7.25 -20.14
N HIS A 366 10.89 -6.12 -19.57
CA HIS A 366 12.21 -5.93 -18.94
C HIS A 366 12.16 -5.72 -17.41
N LEU A 367 11.03 -6.03 -16.77
CA LEU A 367 10.77 -5.75 -15.36
C LEU A 367 11.82 -6.35 -14.43
N ASP A 368 12.28 -7.56 -14.76
CA ASP A 368 13.26 -8.34 -14.01
C ASP A 368 14.61 -8.46 -14.73
N SER A 369 14.81 -7.77 -15.86
CA SER A 369 16.08 -7.76 -16.59
C SER A 369 17.18 -7.13 -15.74
N ASN A 370 18.40 -7.68 -15.84
CA ASN A 370 19.56 -7.11 -15.19
C ASN A 370 19.91 -5.74 -15.79
N PHE A 371 20.54 -4.87 -15.00
CA PHE A 371 20.93 -3.52 -15.43
C PHE A 371 21.82 -3.51 -16.69
N GLY A 372 22.72 -4.48 -16.87
CA GLY A 372 23.53 -4.61 -18.07
C GLY A 372 22.68 -4.89 -19.33
N ASP A 373 21.82 -5.91 -19.26
CA ASP A 373 20.92 -6.28 -20.36
C ASP A 373 19.90 -5.16 -20.65
N LEU A 374 19.45 -4.45 -19.61
CA LEU A 374 18.52 -3.33 -19.71
C LEU A 374 19.12 -2.17 -20.52
N GLY A 375 20.42 -1.90 -20.37
CA GLY A 375 21.11 -0.88 -21.17
C GLY A 375 21.08 -1.20 -22.67
N LEU A 376 21.34 -2.46 -23.04
CA LEU A 376 21.26 -2.94 -24.42
C LEU A 376 19.81 -2.89 -24.95
N ALA A 377 18.84 -3.29 -24.11
CA ALA A 377 17.43 -3.28 -24.45
C ALA A 377 16.92 -1.86 -24.77
N VAL A 378 17.33 -0.84 -24.01
CA VAL A 378 16.94 0.55 -24.31
C VAL A 378 17.63 1.10 -25.53
N GLN A 379 18.89 0.75 -25.79
CA GLN A 379 19.55 1.11 -27.05
C GLN A 379 18.82 0.51 -28.26
N GLN A 380 18.36 -0.73 -28.16
CA GLN A 380 17.52 -1.34 -29.19
C GLN A 380 16.18 -0.62 -29.30
N TYR A 381 15.54 -0.29 -28.18
CA TYR A 381 14.23 0.36 -28.15
C TYR A 381 14.26 1.75 -28.82
N VAL A 382 15.34 2.52 -28.62
CA VAL A 382 15.56 3.81 -29.29
C VAL A 382 15.76 3.62 -30.80
N ARG A 383 16.55 2.62 -31.22
CA ARG A 383 16.77 2.30 -32.65
C ARG A 383 15.47 1.87 -33.34
N ASP A 384 14.68 1.02 -32.70
CA ASP A 384 13.38 0.57 -33.21
C ASP A 384 12.41 1.75 -33.38
N TYR A 385 12.43 2.69 -32.44
CA TYR A 385 11.64 3.92 -32.53
C TYR A 385 12.10 4.81 -33.69
N GLN A 386 13.41 5.00 -33.87
CA GLN A 386 13.97 5.79 -34.98
C GLN A 386 13.56 5.18 -36.33
N ALA A 387 13.77 3.87 -36.52
CA ALA A 387 13.40 3.17 -37.75
C ALA A 387 11.89 3.25 -38.06
N LYS A 388 11.03 3.07 -37.05
CA LYS A 388 9.57 3.23 -37.20
C LYS A 388 9.17 4.66 -37.53
N THR A 389 9.84 5.64 -36.94
CA THR A 389 9.57 7.06 -37.20
C THR A 389 10.01 7.44 -38.61
N GLU A 390 11.19 7.00 -39.05
CA GLU A 390 11.73 7.25 -40.40
C GLU A 390 10.91 6.58 -41.50
N SER A 391 10.54 5.30 -41.33
CA SER A 391 9.67 4.61 -42.28
C SER A 391 8.29 5.27 -42.43
N THR A 392 7.74 5.80 -41.33
CA THR A 392 6.47 6.53 -41.39
C THR A 392 6.66 7.96 -41.94
N ARG A 393 7.81 8.60 -41.67
CA ARG A 393 8.18 9.93 -42.21
C ARG A 393 8.43 9.92 -43.72
N GLY A 394 9.09 8.88 -44.24
CA GLY A 394 9.42 8.74 -45.65
C GLY A 394 8.20 8.69 -46.57
N ALA A 395 7.00 8.45 -46.02
CA ALA A 395 5.75 8.49 -46.77
C ALA A 395 5.16 9.91 -46.94
N GLN A 396 5.61 10.93 -46.19
CA GLN A 396 4.95 12.25 -46.16
C GLN A 396 5.85 13.48 -46.24
N GLY A 397 7.18 13.36 -46.24
CA GLY A 397 8.09 14.50 -46.51
C GLY A 397 7.85 15.70 -45.58
N LEU A 398 8.18 15.57 -44.30
CA LEU A 398 7.92 16.58 -43.27
C LEU A 398 9.17 17.46 -43.06
N GLU A 399 9.12 18.74 -43.42
CA GLU A 399 10.24 19.70 -43.30
C GLU A 399 10.05 20.74 -42.19
N SER A 400 8.82 20.93 -41.67
CA SER A 400 8.51 21.97 -40.66
C SER A 400 8.14 21.44 -39.27
N LEU A 401 8.19 22.32 -38.27
CA LEU A 401 7.76 22.03 -36.89
C LEU A 401 6.25 21.73 -36.81
N GLU A 402 5.44 22.41 -37.62
CA GLU A 402 3.99 22.17 -37.72
C GLU A 402 3.68 20.80 -38.33
N ASP A 403 4.49 20.37 -39.29
CA ASP A 403 4.37 19.04 -39.91
C ASP A 403 4.71 17.93 -38.91
N MET A 404 5.68 18.15 -38.02
CA MET A 404 5.98 17.22 -36.92
C MET A 404 4.80 17.12 -35.94
N GLN A 405 4.16 18.24 -35.62
CA GLN A 405 3.00 18.26 -34.73
C GLN A 405 1.79 17.56 -35.37
N ARG A 406 1.49 17.83 -36.65
CA ARG A 406 0.47 17.12 -37.43
C ARG A 406 0.76 15.63 -37.55
N PHE A 407 2.02 15.24 -37.72
CA PHE A 407 2.42 13.84 -37.76
C PHE A 407 2.17 13.12 -36.43
N MET A 408 2.53 13.76 -35.30
CA MET A 408 2.27 13.20 -33.98
C MET A 408 0.77 13.09 -33.68
N ASP A 409 -0.04 14.03 -34.16
CA ASP A 409 -1.49 14.01 -34.01
C ASP A 409 -2.16 13.00 -34.97
N SER A 410 -1.59 12.80 -36.17
CA SER A 410 -2.06 11.81 -37.16
C SER A 410 -1.73 10.37 -36.76
N TYR A 411 -0.68 10.16 -35.95
CA TYR A 411 -0.25 8.84 -35.50
C TYR A 411 -0.13 8.78 -33.96
N PRO A 412 -1.26 8.62 -33.23
CA PRO A 412 -1.28 8.52 -31.76
C PRO A 412 -0.40 7.40 -31.20
N GLU A 413 -0.24 6.30 -31.93
CA GLU A 413 0.64 5.19 -31.53
C GLU A 413 2.11 5.61 -31.48
N ILE A 414 2.57 6.43 -32.43
CA ILE A 414 3.95 6.94 -32.49
C ILE A 414 4.16 7.94 -31.35
N ARG A 415 3.17 8.79 -31.05
CA ARG A 415 3.21 9.70 -29.90
C ARG A 415 3.35 8.94 -28.58
N LYS A 416 2.55 7.88 -28.37
CA LYS A 416 2.63 7.02 -27.18
C LYS A 416 3.99 6.31 -27.09
N LEU A 417 4.50 5.81 -28.23
CA LEU A 417 5.80 5.17 -28.31
C LEU A 417 6.93 6.14 -27.94
N SER A 418 6.94 7.35 -28.51
CA SER A 418 7.91 8.41 -28.20
C SER A 418 7.91 8.75 -26.71
N GLY A 419 6.73 8.88 -26.10
CA GLY A 419 6.60 9.12 -24.66
C GLY A 419 7.20 7.99 -23.80
N ASN A 420 6.93 6.73 -24.15
CA ASN A 420 7.49 5.59 -23.43
C ASN A 420 9.02 5.47 -23.60
N VAL A 421 9.54 5.68 -24.81
CA VAL A 421 11.00 5.69 -25.08
C VAL A 421 11.68 6.77 -24.25
N SER A 422 11.17 8.01 -24.31
CA SER A 422 11.73 9.15 -23.56
C SER A 422 11.73 8.88 -22.05
N LYS A 423 10.63 8.35 -21.52
CA LYS A 423 10.51 7.95 -20.11
C LYS A 423 11.59 6.95 -19.70
N HIS A 424 11.77 5.86 -20.45
CA HIS A 424 12.72 4.81 -20.08
C HIS A 424 14.18 5.25 -20.23
N VAL A 425 14.48 6.08 -21.23
CA VAL A 425 15.81 6.71 -21.37
C VAL A 425 16.10 7.61 -20.17
N ALA A 426 15.15 8.47 -19.77
CA ALA A 426 15.31 9.36 -18.62
C ALA A 426 15.53 8.59 -17.31
N VAL A 427 14.74 7.55 -17.06
CA VAL A 427 14.86 6.71 -15.86
C VAL A 427 16.22 5.99 -15.82
N ILE A 428 16.65 5.38 -16.92
CA ILE A 428 17.93 4.65 -16.94
C ILE A 428 19.12 5.61 -16.82
N HIS A 429 19.05 6.77 -17.45
CA HIS A 429 20.05 7.81 -17.28
C HIS A 429 20.19 8.20 -15.81
N ALA A 430 19.07 8.49 -15.13
CA ALA A 430 19.05 8.80 -13.70
C ALA A 430 19.64 7.67 -12.85
N LEU A 431 19.30 6.40 -13.14
CA LEU A 431 19.87 5.24 -12.45
C LEU A 431 21.39 5.14 -12.66
N SER A 432 21.86 5.35 -13.89
CA SER A 432 23.30 5.30 -14.21
C SER A 432 24.09 6.40 -13.51
N GLN A 433 23.53 7.61 -13.37
CA GLN A 433 24.17 8.70 -12.62
C GLN A 433 24.34 8.31 -11.16
N LEU A 434 23.27 7.82 -10.51
CA LEU A 434 23.31 7.40 -9.10
C LEU A 434 24.30 6.27 -8.84
N VAL A 435 24.40 5.29 -9.76
CA VAL A 435 25.37 4.18 -9.64
C VAL A 435 26.80 4.70 -9.62
N ASN A 436 27.12 5.62 -10.54
CA ASN A 436 28.47 6.16 -10.68
C ASN A 436 28.84 7.13 -9.56
N GLU A 437 27.92 8.00 -9.17
CA GLU A 437 28.14 9.01 -8.12
C GLU A 437 28.43 8.35 -6.76
N ARG A 438 27.69 7.29 -6.43
CA ARG A 438 27.75 6.61 -5.13
C ARG A 438 28.65 5.35 -5.11
N MET A 439 29.33 5.03 -6.21
CA MET A 439 30.18 3.82 -6.35
C MET A 439 29.42 2.53 -5.97
N LEU A 440 28.20 2.38 -6.50
CA LEU A 440 27.30 1.30 -6.06
C LEU A 440 27.76 -0.09 -6.51
N LEU A 441 28.60 -0.19 -7.56
CA LEU A 441 29.13 -1.47 -8.02
C LEU A 441 30.06 -2.09 -6.97
N GLU A 442 30.97 -1.29 -6.44
CA GLU A 442 31.95 -1.71 -5.42
C GLU A 442 31.26 -1.97 -4.08
N VAL A 443 30.38 -1.06 -3.65
CA VAL A 443 29.57 -1.25 -2.43
C VAL A 443 28.75 -2.54 -2.53
N SER A 444 28.04 -2.74 -3.64
CA SER A 444 27.19 -3.93 -3.81
C SER A 444 28.01 -5.22 -3.91
N SER A 445 29.21 -5.18 -4.48
CA SER A 445 30.11 -6.34 -4.47
C SER A 445 30.38 -6.80 -3.03
N LEU A 446 30.77 -5.87 -2.14
CA LEU A 446 31.00 -6.17 -0.73
C LEU A 446 29.71 -6.62 -0.01
N GLU A 447 28.56 -6.01 -0.31
CA GLU A 447 27.28 -6.45 0.26
C GLU A 447 26.99 -7.94 -0.06
N GLN A 448 27.21 -8.35 -1.32
CA GLN A 448 27.03 -9.75 -1.74
C GLN A 448 28.05 -10.68 -1.06
N GLU A 449 29.30 -10.24 -0.88
CA GLU A 449 30.30 -11.03 -0.16
C GLU A 449 29.94 -11.22 1.32
N ILE A 450 29.51 -10.17 2.01
CA ILE A 450 29.04 -10.26 3.39
C ILE A 450 27.82 -11.19 3.50
N ALA A 451 26.88 -11.11 2.56
CA ALA A 451 25.67 -11.92 2.56
C ALA A 451 25.93 -13.40 2.24
N CYS A 452 26.88 -13.70 1.35
CA CYS A 452 27.05 -15.06 0.79
C CYS A 452 28.32 -15.79 1.23
N LYS A 453 29.37 -15.10 1.66
CA LYS A 453 30.67 -15.69 2.00
C LYS A 453 31.00 -15.50 3.48
N GLU A 454 31.93 -16.30 3.99
CA GLU A 454 32.46 -16.16 5.35
C GLU A 454 33.93 -15.75 5.29
N ALA A 455 34.19 -14.44 5.24
CA ALA A 455 35.55 -13.88 5.23
C ALA A 455 35.64 -12.70 6.22
N LYS A 456 35.38 -12.99 7.49
CA LYS A 456 35.15 -12.01 8.56
C LYS A 456 36.20 -10.89 8.67
N ASN A 457 37.48 -11.23 8.59
CA ASN A 457 38.58 -10.27 8.71
C ASN A 457 38.69 -9.38 7.47
N GLU A 458 38.53 -9.97 6.29
CA GLU A 458 38.54 -9.25 5.02
C GLU A 458 37.35 -8.30 4.92
N HIS A 459 36.15 -8.79 5.23
CA HIS A 459 34.93 -7.97 5.27
C HIS A 459 35.08 -6.79 6.23
N PHE A 460 35.66 -7.00 7.42
CA PHE A 460 35.88 -5.90 8.38
C PHE A 460 36.80 -4.81 7.84
N ASN A 461 37.92 -5.20 7.22
CA ASN A 461 38.87 -4.24 6.64
C ASN A 461 38.20 -3.46 5.51
N GLN A 462 37.54 -4.14 4.57
CA GLN A 462 36.87 -3.50 3.45
C GLN A 462 35.74 -2.56 3.89
N VAL A 463 34.91 -2.96 4.87
CA VAL A 463 33.88 -2.07 5.44
C VAL A 463 34.54 -0.82 6.04
N SER A 464 35.61 -0.98 6.81
CA SER A 464 36.33 0.14 7.42
C SER A 464 36.88 1.12 6.37
N ASP A 465 37.41 0.60 5.25
CA ASP A 465 37.89 1.42 4.13
C ASP A 465 36.75 2.22 3.47
N PHE A 466 35.58 1.60 3.27
CA PHE A 466 34.42 2.32 2.73
C PHE A 466 33.87 3.39 3.67
N LEU A 467 33.97 3.22 4.99
CA LEU A 467 33.56 4.24 5.96
C LEU A 467 34.38 5.53 5.82
N GLN A 468 35.66 5.42 5.47
CA GLN A 468 36.56 6.56 5.27
C GLN A 468 36.38 7.22 3.89
N ASN A 469 35.67 6.58 2.96
CA ASN A 469 35.51 7.08 1.60
C ASN A 469 34.37 8.12 1.50
N ASN A 470 34.68 9.33 1.04
CA ASN A 470 33.72 10.44 0.94
C ASN A 470 32.73 10.31 -0.23
N ARG A 471 32.99 9.44 -1.20
CA ARG A 471 32.06 9.18 -2.32
C ARG A 471 30.92 8.24 -1.95
N VAL A 472 31.07 7.46 -0.88
CA VAL A 472 30.03 6.55 -0.40
C VAL A 472 29.04 7.33 0.45
N SER A 473 27.74 7.17 0.17
CA SER A 473 26.71 7.89 0.93
C SER A 473 26.59 7.38 2.37
N SER A 474 26.12 8.22 3.28
CA SER A 474 25.85 7.86 4.69
C SER A 474 24.96 6.62 4.81
N MET A 475 23.93 6.51 3.96
CA MET A 475 23.04 5.36 3.95
C MET A 475 23.74 4.07 3.51
N ASP A 476 24.64 4.14 2.53
CA ASP A 476 25.38 2.97 2.04
C ASP A 476 26.40 2.49 3.10
N LYS A 477 27.08 3.43 3.76
CA LYS A 477 27.96 3.15 4.92
C LYS A 477 27.20 2.46 6.05
N LEU A 478 26.04 3.01 6.42
CA LEU A 478 25.18 2.43 7.46
C LEU A 478 24.73 1.01 7.09
N ARG A 479 24.29 0.79 5.85
CA ARG A 479 23.86 -0.53 5.34
C ARG A 479 24.97 -1.57 5.38
N LEU A 480 26.20 -1.22 5.00
CA LEU A 480 27.35 -2.12 5.10
C LEU A 480 27.60 -2.56 6.54
N VAL A 481 27.54 -1.63 7.51
CA VAL A 481 27.74 -1.96 8.93
C VAL A 481 26.55 -2.76 9.50
N LEU A 482 25.32 -2.50 9.05
CA LEU A 482 24.14 -3.30 9.41
C LEU A 482 24.27 -4.74 8.92
N LEU A 483 24.64 -4.94 7.65
CA LEU A 483 24.87 -6.28 7.07
C LEU A 483 26.01 -7.00 7.80
N PHE A 484 27.12 -6.31 8.08
CA PHE A 484 28.22 -6.88 8.87
C PHE A 484 27.75 -7.29 10.27
N SER A 485 26.95 -6.44 10.94
CA SER A 485 26.43 -6.70 12.29
C SER A 485 25.47 -7.88 12.33
N LEU A 486 24.63 -8.04 11.31
CA LEU A 486 23.74 -9.20 11.16
C LEU A 486 24.50 -10.49 10.82
N ARG A 487 25.56 -10.41 10.00
CA ARG A 487 26.38 -11.58 9.62
C ARG A 487 27.26 -12.07 10.78
N TYR A 488 27.84 -11.14 11.51
CA TYR A 488 28.85 -11.38 12.56
C TYR A 488 28.38 -10.90 13.93
N GLU A 489 27.14 -11.23 14.27
CA GLU A 489 26.51 -10.85 15.54
C GLU A 489 27.43 -11.15 16.75
N GLY A 490 27.59 -10.15 17.63
CA GLY A 490 28.43 -10.25 18.82
C GLY A 490 29.92 -9.99 18.61
N ASP A 491 30.39 -9.71 17.39
CA ASP A 491 31.80 -9.37 17.17
C ASP A 491 32.17 -8.02 17.83
N PRO A 492 33.25 -7.95 18.63
CA PRO A 492 33.63 -6.74 19.35
C PRO A 492 34.00 -5.57 18.43
N ARG A 493 34.47 -5.84 17.20
CA ARG A 493 34.83 -4.81 16.22
C ARG A 493 33.62 -4.07 15.66
N ILE A 494 32.40 -4.55 15.90
CA ILE A 494 31.19 -3.77 15.60
C ILE A 494 31.22 -2.42 16.33
N GLN A 495 31.82 -2.35 17.52
CA GLN A 495 31.99 -1.06 18.22
C GLN A 495 32.94 -0.11 17.47
N THR A 496 34.04 -0.64 16.93
CA THR A 496 34.95 0.14 16.07
C THR A 496 34.25 0.63 14.81
N LEU A 497 33.40 -0.19 14.18
CA LEU A 497 32.60 0.25 13.03
C LEU A 497 31.57 1.33 13.41
N LYS A 498 30.97 1.26 14.60
CA LYS A 498 30.08 2.33 15.12
C LYS A 498 30.83 3.66 15.29
N GLU A 499 32.03 3.62 15.85
CA GLU A 499 32.90 4.80 15.95
C GLU A 499 33.27 5.33 14.55
N GLY A 500 33.56 4.44 13.61
CA GLY A 500 33.78 4.80 12.20
C GLY A 500 32.59 5.48 11.55
N LEU A 501 31.35 5.04 11.82
CA LEU A 501 30.13 5.71 11.34
C LEU A 501 30.01 7.13 11.92
N ARG A 502 30.29 7.31 13.23
CA ARG A 502 30.31 8.66 13.85
C ARG A 502 31.35 9.56 13.20
N ALA A 503 32.55 9.03 12.98
CA ALA A 503 33.62 9.77 12.32
C ALA A 503 33.28 10.14 10.87
N ALA A 504 32.47 9.33 10.19
CA ALA A 504 31.94 9.61 8.86
C ALA A 504 30.76 10.62 8.85
N GLY A 505 30.36 11.16 10.01
CA GLY A 505 29.31 12.18 10.13
C GLY A 505 27.88 11.64 10.17
N ILE A 506 27.70 10.35 10.49
CA ILE A 506 26.37 9.73 10.62
C ILE A 506 25.81 10.02 12.01
N GLU A 507 24.54 10.41 12.09
CA GLU A 507 23.91 10.82 13.34
C GLU A 507 23.76 9.65 14.31
N ASP A 508 23.86 9.93 15.61
CA ASP A 508 23.71 8.91 16.66
C ASP A 508 22.33 8.24 16.63
N GLU A 509 21.28 8.93 16.16
CA GLU A 509 19.95 8.34 15.98
C GLU A 509 19.94 7.24 14.91
N GLU A 510 20.62 7.45 13.78
CA GLU A 510 20.79 6.43 12.75
C GLU A 510 21.67 5.27 13.23
N ILE A 511 22.71 5.55 14.02
CA ILE A 511 23.59 4.51 14.59
C ILE A 511 22.83 3.59 15.56
N LYS A 512 21.80 4.10 16.26
CA LYS A 512 20.92 3.27 17.11
C LYS A 512 20.18 2.20 16.30
N LEU A 513 20.03 2.35 14.98
CA LEU A 513 19.45 1.31 14.12
C LEU A 513 20.24 -0.01 14.17
N LEU A 514 21.55 0.03 14.43
CA LEU A 514 22.35 -1.18 14.62
C LEU A 514 21.88 -2.00 15.81
N GLN A 515 21.49 -1.35 16.90
CA GLN A 515 20.93 -2.04 18.06
C GLN A 515 19.49 -2.50 17.77
N ALA A 516 18.69 -1.65 17.15
CA ALA A 516 17.30 -1.94 16.83
C ALA A 516 17.16 -3.14 15.88
N ILE A 517 18.03 -3.26 14.87
CA ILE A 517 17.97 -4.38 13.92
C ILE A 517 18.36 -5.70 14.57
N THR A 518 19.33 -5.71 15.48
CA THR A 518 19.70 -6.90 16.26
C THR A 518 18.60 -7.28 17.24
N GLN A 519 17.89 -6.31 17.81
CA GLN A 519 16.71 -6.60 18.65
C GLN A 519 15.53 -7.13 17.81
N TYR A 520 15.33 -6.58 16.62
CA TYR A 520 14.23 -6.94 15.72
C TYR A 520 14.42 -8.31 15.07
N ALA A 521 15.64 -8.61 14.61
CA ALA A 521 15.96 -9.74 13.76
C ALA A 521 17.32 -10.39 14.08
N GLY A 522 17.79 -10.30 15.32
CA GLY A 522 19.00 -10.98 15.77
C GLY A 522 18.83 -12.50 15.85
N ARG A 523 19.93 -13.22 15.99
CA ARG A 523 20.00 -14.70 16.01
C ARG A 523 19.14 -15.34 17.08
N GLU A 524 18.93 -14.68 18.21
CA GLU A 524 18.05 -15.19 19.29
C GLU A 524 16.55 -15.10 18.94
N THR A 525 16.19 -14.17 18.04
CA THR A 525 14.79 -13.96 17.61
C THR A 525 14.40 -14.76 16.37
N ARG A 526 15.39 -15.19 15.59
CA ARG A 526 15.23 -15.96 14.34
C ARG A 526 15.35 -17.45 14.62
N ASP A 527 14.46 -18.24 14.01
CA ASP A 527 14.52 -19.71 14.09
C ASP A 527 15.29 -20.33 12.91
N THR A 528 15.55 -19.55 11.85
CA THR A 528 16.26 -20.02 10.66
C THR A 528 17.73 -19.57 10.62
N ASP A 529 18.58 -20.47 10.12
CA ASP A 529 19.98 -20.15 9.79
C ASP A 529 20.01 -19.33 8.49
N LEU A 530 19.79 -18.02 8.63
CA LEU A 530 19.70 -17.05 7.53
C LEU A 530 20.88 -17.13 6.55
N PHE A 531 22.09 -17.34 7.06
CA PHE A 531 23.29 -17.43 6.24
C PHE A 531 23.68 -18.86 5.83
N SER A 532 22.92 -19.86 6.30
CA SER A 532 23.00 -21.25 5.86
C SER A 532 24.42 -21.82 5.75
N ASN A 533 25.26 -21.57 6.77
CA ASN A 533 26.67 -22.00 6.78
C ASN A 533 26.82 -23.53 6.58
N LYS A 534 25.79 -24.32 6.92
CA LYS A 534 25.79 -25.79 6.77
C LYS A 534 25.31 -26.31 5.41
N ASN A 535 24.49 -25.56 4.67
CA ASN A 535 23.90 -25.98 3.39
C ASN A 535 24.55 -25.32 2.16
N PHE A 536 25.54 -24.45 2.36
CA PHE A 536 26.26 -23.77 1.28
C PHE A 536 26.85 -24.74 0.25
N PHE A 537 27.35 -25.92 0.67
CA PHE A 537 27.82 -26.95 -0.27
C PHE A 537 26.72 -27.51 -1.19
N ALA A 538 25.46 -27.57 -0.75
CA ALA A 538 24.33 -28.01 -1.56
C ALA A 538 23.80 -26.88 -2.48
N VAL A 539 23.81 -25.64 -1.99
CA VAL A 539 23.47 -24.44 -2.78
C VAL A 539 24.52 -24.18 -3.86
N ALA A 540 25.81 -24.32 -3.56
CA ALA A 540 26.90 -24.26 -4.53
C ALA A 540 26.76 -25.35 -5.59
N LYS A 541 26.47 -26.61 -5.19
CA LYS A 541 26.28 -27.71 -6.15
C LYS A 541 25.07 -27.51 -7.08
N ASN A 542 23.95 -27.00 -6.57
CA ASN A 542 22.75 -26.72 -7.38
C ASN A 542 22.89 -25.43 -8.22
N SER A 543 23.64 -24.43 -7.74
CA SER A 543 23.94 -23.21 -8.49
C SER A 543 24.95 -23.47 -9.61
N ILE A 544 25.93 -24.35 -9.38
CA ILE A 544 26.87 -24.83 -10.42
C ILE A 544 26.13 -25.68 -11.47
N GLN A 545 25.17 -26.53 -11.08
CA GLN A 545 24.35 -27.29 -12.04
C GLN A 545 23.38 -26.43 -12.86
N ARG A 546 22.86 -25.32 -12.30
CA ARG A 546 22.04 -24.34 -13.04
C ARG A 546 22.87 -23.29 -13.80
N GLY A 547 24.15 -23.13 -13.45
CA GLY A 547 25.12 -22.25 -14.12
C GLY A 547 25.46 -22.64 -15.56
N LEU A 548 24.91 -23.73 -16.08
CA LEU A 548 25.01 -24.12 -17.49
C LEU A 548 24.09 -23.33 -18.44
N LYS A 549 23.31 -22.35 -17.96
CA LYS A 549 22.48 -21.48 -18.83
C LYS A 549 22.46 -19.97 -18.51
N GLY A 550 23.23 -19.49 -17.54
CA GLY A 550 23.30 -18.06 -17.26
C GLY A 550 24.56 -17.71 -16.49
N THR A 551 25.35 -16.77 -17.02
CA THR A 551 26.56 -16.24 -16.39
C THR A 551 26.24 -15.78 -14.97
N SER A 552 26.90 -16.35 -13.96
CA SER A 552 26.74 -15.94 -12.56
C SER A 552 27.16 -14.48 -12.43
N ASN A 553 26.19 -13.58 -12.28
CA ASN A 553 26.45 -12.18 -12.03
C ASN A 553 26.90 -12.00 -10.58
N VAL A 554 28.09 -11.42 -10.38
CA VAL A 554 28.70 -11.17 -9.06
C VAL A 554 27.77 -10.33 -8.18
N TYR A 555 26.94 -9.47 -8.77
CA TYR A 555 26.05 -8.55 -8.09
C TYR A 555 24.68 -9.15 -7.69
N THR A 556 24.39 -10.39 -8.09
CA THR A 556 23.09 -11.05 -7.81
C THR A 556 23.27 -12.50 -7.35
N GLN A 557 24.25 -12.75 -6.48
CA GLN A 557 24.53 -14.08 -5.93
C GLN A 557 23.52 -14.47 -4.85
N HIS A 558 23.09 -13.50 -4.05
CA HIS A 558 22.11 -13.67 -3.00
C HIS A 558 20.77 -14.19 -3.55
N LYS A 559 20.15 -15.08 -2.76
CA LYS A 559 18.78 -15.56 -2.96
C LYS A 559 18.02 -15.41 -1.66
N SER A 560 16.85 -14.77 -1.74
CA SER A 560 15.98 -14.55 -0.59
C SER A 560 15.63 -15.85 0.14
N LEU A 561 15.50 -15.79 1.47
CA LEU A 561 15.06 -16.93 2.27
C LEU A 561 13.71 -17.46 1.78
N LEU A 562 12.83 -16.54 1.36
CA LEU A 562 11.52 -16.86 0.85
C LEU A 562 11.56 -17.80 -0.36
N TRP A 563 12.55 -17.67 -1.25
CA TRP A 563 12.70 -18.58 -2.39
C TRP A 563 12.83 -20.04 -1.94
N TYR A 564 13.68 -20.31 -0.94
CA TYR A 564 13.89 -21.66 -0.42
C TYR A 564 12.65 -22.21 0.30
N THR A 565 11.97 -21.35 1.07
CA THR A 565 10.73 -21.70 1.77
C THR A 565 9.63 -22.12 0.79
N VAL A 566 9.39 -21.33 -0.26
CA VAL A 566 8.34 -21.62 -1.24
C VAL A 566 8.73 -22.78 -2.16
N GLU A 567 10.01 -22.93 -2.53
CA GLU A 567 10.48 -24.09 -3.30
C GLU A 567 10.25 -25.39 -2.50
N SER A 568 10.56 -25.37 -1.20
CA SER A 568 10.33 -26.51 -0.30
C SER A 568 8.84 -26.80 -0.13
N LEU A 569 7.99 -25.77 -0.08
CA LEU A 569 6.53 -25.91 -0.06
C LEU A 569 6.01 -26.63 -1.31
N ILE A 570 6.38 -26.13 -2.49
CA ILE A 570 5.95 -26.69 -3.78
C ILE A 570 6.43 -28.14 -3.96
N LYS A 571 7.61 -28.47 -3.43
CA LYS A 571 8.17 -29.84 -3.44
C LYS A 571 7.62 -30.74 -2.33
N GLY A 572 6.76 -30.24 -1.44
CA GLY A 572 6.22 -31.01 -0.31
C GLY A 572 7.26 -31.39 0.75
N ARG A 573 8.32 -30.60 0.89
CA ARG A 573 9.45 -30.80 1.83
C ARG A 573 9.51 -29.75 2.94
N LEU A 574 8.54 -28.85 2.99
CA LEU A 574 8.51 -27.81 4.01
C LEU A 574 8.24 -28.41 5.39
N SER A 575 9.04 -28.01 6.39
CA SER A 575 8.89 -28.49 7.77
C SER A 575 7.52 -28.09 8.34
N VAL A 576 6.80 -29.06 8.88
CA VAL A 576 5.50 -28.85 9.54
C VAL A 576 5.68 -28.23 10.93
N GLU A 577 6.84 -28.41 11.56
CA GLU A 577 7.15 -27.76 12.85
C GLU A 577 7.39 -26.26 12.66
N LYS A 578 8.15 -25.88 11.62
CA LYS A 578 8.44 -24.46 11.33
C LYS A 578 7.26 -23.76 10.64
N TYR A 579 6.50 -24.49 9.83
CA TYR A 579 5.36 -23.96 9.06
C TYR A 579 4.11 -24.86 9.18
N PRO A 580 3.49 -24.91 10.38
CA PRO A 580 2.32 -25.72 10.64
C PRO A 580 1.13 -25.33 9.75
N VAL A 581 0.27 -26.32 9.50
CA VAL A 581 -1.04 -26.10 8.86
C VAL A 581 -2.06 -25.82 9.95
N LEU A 582 -2.72 -24.66 9.87
CA LEU A 582 -3.84 -24.31 10.73
C LEU A 582 -5.16 -24.88 10.21
N CYS A 583 -5.39 -24.76 8.90
CA CYS A 583 -6.58 -25.26 8.23
C CYS A 583 -6.19 -25.88 6.89
N ALA A 584 -6.66 -27.09 6.60
CA ALA A 584 -6.43 -27.78 5.34
C ALA A 584 -7.68 -27.78 4.45
N GLN A 585 -8.87 -27.74 5.04
CA GLN A 585 -10.15 -27.91 4.35
C GLN A 585 -11.26 -27.06 4.96
N LYS A 586 -12.39 -26.95 4.25
CA LYS A 586 -13.58 -26.19 4.67
C LYS A 586 -14.02 -26.50 6.10
N MET A 587 -14.05 -27.77 6.49
CA MET A 587 -14.52 -28.21 7.82
C MET A 587 -13.74 -27.57 8.97
N ASP A 588 -12.45 -27.31 8.76
CA ASP A 588 -11.55 -26.73 9.77
C ASP A 588 -11.88 -25.25 10.04
N TYR A 589 -12.42 -24.56 9.03
CA TYR A 589 -12.94 -23.20 9.16
C TYR A 589 -14.31 -23.16 9.84
N MET A 590 -15.18 -24.15 9.60
CA MET A 590 -16.53 -24.20 10.18
C MET A 590 -16.53 -24.52 11.68
N THR A 591 -15.67 -25.43 12.09
CA THR A 591 -15.64 -25.97 13.45
C THR A 591 -14.71 -25.20 14.37
N GLY A 592 -13.89 -24.30 13.82
CA GLY A 592 -12.77 -23.69 14.54
C GLY A 592 -11.75 -24.70 15.07
N SER A 593 -11.86 -25.99 14.68
CA SER A 593 -11.07 -27.10 15.21
C SER A 593 -9.70 -27.22 14.56
N GLY A 594 -9.23 -26.16 13.89
CA GLY A 594 -7.87 -25.99 13.39
C GLY A 594 -6.80 -25.88 14.48
N GLY A 595 -6.96 -26.59 15.60
CA GLY A 595 -5.84 -26.90 16.47
C GLY A 595 -4.80 -27.60 15.62
N ALA A 596 -3.57 -27.07 15.62
CA ALA A 596 -2.44 -27.62 14.89
C ALA A 596 -2.47 -29.14 14.99
N HIS A 597 -2.95 -29.81 13.94
CA HIS A 597 -3.03 -31.25 13.95
C HIS A 597 -1.59 -31.71 14.13
N GLN A 598 -1.26 -32.25 15.31
CA GLN A 598 -0.27 -33.31 15.36
C GLN A 598 -0.75 -34.29 14.30
N PRO A 599 0.04 -34.54 13.24
CA PRO A 599 -0.40 -35.49 12.23
C PRO A 599 -0.71 -36.76 12.99
N ALA A 600 -1.96 -37.22 12.89
CA ALA A 600 -2.37 -38.50 13.43
C ALA A 600 -1.29 -39.50 13.01
N THR A 601 -0.71 -40.14 14.01
CA THR A 601 0.30 -41.18 13.86
C THR A 601 -0.08 -42.05 12.68
N SER A 602 0.81 -42.10 11.68
CA SER A 602 0.75 -42.97 10.50
C SER A 602 -0.45 -42.79 9.55
N SER A 603 -0.13 -42.49 8.29
CA SER A 603 -0.79 -43.05 7.09
C SER A 603 -2.11 -42.46 6.56
N GLN A 604 -2.52 -41.24 6.88
CA GLN A 604 -3.63 -40.59 6.14
C GLN A 604 -3.36 -39.12 5.75
N ALA A 605 -3.02 -38.95 4.47
CA ALA A 605 -3.32 -37.79 3.63
C ALA A 605 -2.89 -36.37 4.08
N THR A 606 -1.59 -36.10 4.20
CA THR A 606 -1.07 -34.84 3.62
C THR A 606 -0.82 -35.11 2.15
N THR A 607 -1.72 -34.65 1.29
CA THR A 607 -1.62 -34.84 -0.16
C THR A 607 -0.32 -34.22 -0.65
N ARG A 608 0.64 -35.09 -1.03
CA ARG A 608 1.88 -34.81 -1.79
C ARG A 608 1.65 -34.12 -3.14
N GLU A 609 0.40 -33.76 -3.46
CA GLU A 609 0.03 -33.08 -4.68
C GLU A 609 0.49 -31.62 -4.60
N LYS A 610 1.22 -31.23 -5.64
CA LYS A 610 1.74 -29.89 -5.83
C LYS A 610 0.60 -28.85 -5.85
N PRO A 611 0.69 -27.76 -5.08
CA PRO A 611 -0.33 -26.71 -5.12
C PRO A 611 -0.37 -26.05 -6.51
N GLN A 612 -1.55 -25.64 -6.95
CA GLN A 612 -1.71 -24.92 -8.22
C GLN A 612 -1.41 -23.43 -8.02
N THR A 613 -1.93 -22.85 -6.94
CA THR A 613 -1.70 -21.45 -6.56
C THR A 613 -1.18 -21.36 -5.13
N VAL A 614 -0.09 -20.63 -4.93
CA VAL A 614 0.48 -20.28 -3.62
C VAL A 614 0.39 -18.77 -3.45
N VAL A 615 -0.28 -18.33 -2.39
CA VAL A 615 -0.28 -16.93 -1.95
C VAL A 615 0.65 -16.83 -0.74
N VAL A 616 1.71 -16.05 -0.88
CA VAL A 616 2.62 -15.71 0.21
C VAL A 616 2.19 -14.35 0.75
N PHE A 617 2.04 -14.22 2.06
CA PHE A 617 1.88 -12.92 2.71
C PHE A 617 3.03 -12.65 3.67
N MET A 618 3.83 -11.62 3.37
CA MET A 618 4.96 -11.16 4.17
C MET A 618 4.52 -10.05 5.15
N VAL A 619 4.43 -10.42 6.43
CA VAL A 619 4.23 -9.48 7.53
C VAL A 619 5.52 -8.68 7.74
N GLY A 620 5.43 -7.36 7.88
CA GLY A 620 6.61 -6.49 7.91
C GLY A 620 7.18 -6.15 6.53
N GLY A 621 6.41 -6.41 5.46
CA GLY A 621 6.68 -5.93 4.12
C GLY A 621 7.54 -6.85 3.25
N ALA A 622 7.21 -6.92 1.96
CA ALA A 622 7.92 -7.67 0.93
C ALA A 622 8.95 -6.78 0.21
N THR A 623 9.80 -7.36 -0.63
CA THR A 623 10.74 -6.64 -1.49
C THR A 623 10.53 -6.99 -2.96
N PHE A 624 11.02 -6.16 -3.87
CA PHE A 624 10.98 -6.48 -5.29
C PHE A 624 11.98 -7.56 -5.71
N GLU A 625 13.02 -7.82 -4.91
CA GLU A 625 13.92 -8.97 -5.08
C GLU A 625 13.15 -10.29 -4.89
N GLU A 626 12.38 -10.39 -3.80
CA GLU A 626 11.52 -11.55 -3.54
C GLU A 626 10.44 -11.69 -4.60
N ALA A 627 9.85 -10.59 -5.07
CA ALA A 627 8.86 -10.63 -6.14
C ALA A 627 9.45 -11.21 -7.45
N ARG A 628 10.70 -10.88 -7.78
CA ARG A 628 11.46 -11.49 -8.89
C ARG A 628 11.67 -12.98 -8.62
N ASP A 629 12.16 -13.34 -7.43
CA ASP A 629 12.41 -14.73 -7.05
C ASP A 629 11.14 -15.60 -7.14
N MET A 630 9.99 -15.07 -6.70
CA MET A 630 8.68 -15.74 -6.82
C MET A 630 8.23 -15.88 -8.28
N THR A 631 8.46 -14.86 -9.11
CA THR A 631 8.14 -14.91 -10.55
C THR A 631 8.98 -15.98 -11.25
N GLU A 632 10.27 -16.03 -10.94
CA GLU A 632 11.18 -17.03 -11.49
C GLU A 632 10.82 -18.44 -11.02
N LEU A 633 10.55 -18.63 -9.73
CA LEU A 633 10.11 -19.91 -9.20
C LEU A 633 8.75 -20.34 -9.77
N SER A 634 7.85 -19.40 -10.04
CA SER A 634 6.55 -19.67 -10.67
C SER A 634 6.74 -20.19 -12.10
N LYS A 635 7.65 -19.59 -12.89
CA LYS A 635 8.01 -20.08 -14.23
C LYS A 635 8.65 -21.46 -14.20
N GLN A 636 9.59 -21.70 -13.28
CA GLN A 636 10.30 -22.98 -13.17
C GLN A 636 9.40 -24.13 -12.71
N SER A 637 8.51 -23.84 -11.76
CA SER A 637 7.63 -24.85 -11.21
C SER A 637 6.33 -24.99 -12.01
N GLY A 638 5.85 -23.96 -12.71
CA GLY A 638 4.48 -23.95 -13.25
C GLY A 638 3.40 -23.87 -12.16
N CYS A 639 3.77 -23.66 -10.90
CA CYS A 639 2.86 -23.26 -9.83
C CYS A 639 2.68 -21.74 -9.90
N ARG A 640 1.44 -21.25 -9.80
CA ARG A 640 1.18 -19.81 -9.74
C ARG A 640 1.54 -19.30 -8.36
N ILE A 641 2.49 -18.38 -8.28
CA ILE A 641 2.89 -17.77 -7.02
C ILE A 641 2.44 -16.31 -7.00
N ILE A 642 1.85 -15.88 -5.89
CA ILE A 642 1.42 -14.51 -5.66
C ILE A 642 2.06 -14.03 -4.37
N LEU A 643 2.79 -12.92 -4.44
CA LEU A 643 3.43 -12.31 -3.29
C LEU A 643 2.64 -11.08 -2.83
N GLY A 644 2.16 -11.16 -1.60
CA GLY A 644 1.59 -10.06 -0.84
C GLY A 644 2.53 -9.61 0.28
N GLY A 645 2.43 -8.35 0.67
CA GLY A 645 3.06 -7.85 1.89
C GLY A 645 2.29 -6.67 2.46
N SER A 646 2.53 -6.36 3.74
CA SER A 646 1.98 -5.16 4.37
C SER A 646 2.35 -3.91 3.55
N CYS A 647 3.61 -3.78 3.16
CA CYS A 647 4.09 -2.84 2.15
C CYS A 647 5.19 -3.49 1.28
N PHE A 648 5.75 -2.73 0.33
CA PHE A 648 6.96 -3.10 -0.40
C PHE A 648 8.10 -2.18 0.03
N HIS A 649 9.17 -2.78 0.56
CA HIS A 649 10.31 -2.07 1.11
C HIS A 649 11.44 -1.91 0.08
N ASN A 650 12.01 -0.70 0.09
CA ASN A 650 13.44 -0.47 -0.15
C ASN A 650 14.19 -0.35 1.19
N SER A 651 15.51 -0.30 1.14
CA SER A 651 16.36 -0.23 2.34
C SER A 651 15.97 0.92 3.29
N ARG A 652 15.69 2.11 2.75
CA ARG A 652 15.28 3.29 3.54
C ARG A 652 13.96 3.06 4.28
N SER A 653 12.94 2.57 3.57
CA SER A 653 11.62 2.34 4.16
C SER A 653 11.63 1.19 5.18
N PHE A 654 12.46 0.17 4.98
CA PHE A 654 12.65 -0.91 5.94
C PHE A 654 13.31 -0.40 7.22
N LEU A 655 14.39 0.39 7.10
CA LEU A 655 15.05 1.00 8.26
C LEU A 655 14.15 2.00 8.99
N ALA A 656 13.31 2.73 8.26
CA ALA A 656 12.30 3.61 8.86
C ALA A 656 11.26 2.82 9.67
N ASP A 657 10.87 1.61 9.22
CA ASP A 657 9.98 0.73 9.98
C ASP A 657 10.67 0.22 11.25
N VAL A 658 11.89 -0.32 11.12
CA VAL A 658 12.70 -0.80 12.26
C VAL A 658 12.95 0.33 13.28
N SER A 659 13.12 1.58 12.83
CA SER A 659 13.32 2.74 13.71
C SER A 659 12.16 2.98 14.69
N GLN A 660 10.94 2.54 14.36
CA GLN A 660 9.77 2.70 15.22
C GLN A 660 9.91 1.94 16.54
N ILE A 661 10.70 0.85 16.54
CA ILE A 661 11.01 0.08 17.75
C ILE A 661 11.77 0.97 18.76
N ILE A 662 12.71 1.80 18.28
CA ILE A 662 13.50 2.71 19.12
C ILE A 662 12.60 3.76 19.79
N LYS A 663 11.65 4.31 19.02
CA LYS A 663 10.74 5.35 19.49
C LYS A 663 9.77 4.83 20.56
N GLY A 664 9.25 3.60 20.39
CA GLY A 664 8.38 2.96 21.39
C GLY A 664 9.06 2.75 22.75
N HIS A 665 10.36 2.41 22.77
CA HIS A 665 11.11 2.25 24.02
C HIS A 665 11.40 3.56 24.75
N THR A 666 11.54 4.68 24.03
CA THR A 666 11.80 5.99 24.64
C THR A 666 10.57 6.50 25.40
N LEU A 667 9.36 6.20 24.93
CA LEU A 667 8.11 6.55 25.61
C LEU A 667 7.85 5.71 26.87
N LEU A 668 8.30 4.46 26.91
CA LEU A 668 8.14 3.57 28.07
C LEU A 668 9.24 3.73 29.14
N SER A 669 10.40 4.32 28.79
CA SER A 669 11.54 4.53 29.70
C SER A 669 11.67 5.95 30.25
N GLY A 670 10.78 6.87 29.85
CA GLY A 670 10.73 8.22 30.40
C GLY A 670 10.25 8.24 31.85
N SER A 671 11.19 8.29 32.79
CA SER A 671 10.91 8.73 34.16
C SER A 671 10.28 10.11 34.12
N VAL A 672 9.07 10.23 34.68
CA VAL A 672 8.41 11.52 34.95
C VAL A 672 9.41 12.38 35.71
N PRO A 673 9.79 13.58 35.21
CA PRO A 673 10.64 14.47 35.98
C PRO A 673 9.90 14.84 37.26
N SER A 674 10.46 14.47 38.41
CA SER A 674 9.98 14.89 39.71
C SER A 674 10.06 16.42 39.79
N LEU A 675 8.90 17.07 39.78
CA LEU A 675 8.79 18.50 40.06
C LEU A 675 9.33 18.75 41.49
N PRO A 676 10.21 19.75 41.69
CA PRO A 676 10.67 20.11 43.02
C PRO A 676 9.51 20.68 43.84
N GLY A 677 9.36 20.16 45.05
CA GLY A 677 8.31 20.52 45.99
C GLY A 677 8.35 21.99 46.42
N GLY A 678 7.15 22.57 46.51
CA GLY A 678 6.89 23.86 47.14
C GLY A 678 5.38 24.04 47.23
N GLY A 679 4.81 23.86 48.43
CA GLY A 679 3.39 24.08 48.66
C GLY A 679 3.02 25.56 48.54
N MET A 680 1.79 25.88 48.12
CA MET A 680 0.73 26.30 49.06
C MET A 680 -0.57 26.71 48.33
N VAL A 681 -1.69 26.42 49.02
CA VAL A 681 -3.04 27.02 48.98
C VAL A 681 -3.97 26.75 47.78
N TRP A 682 -5.08 26.08 48.12
CA TRP A 682 -6.30 25.94 47.35
C TRP A 682 -7.07 27.27 47.24
N GLY A 683 -7.44 27.65 46.02
CA GLY A 683 -8.38 28.74 45.73
C GLY A 683 -9.30 28.35 44.60
N THR A 684 -10.57 28.13 44.93
CA THR A 684 -11.67 27.78 44.03
C THR A 684 -12.02 28.91 43.07
N SER A 685 -12.01 28.66 41.77
CA SER A 685 -12.95 29.33 40.85
C SER A 685 -13.03 28.61 39.50
N ALA A 686 -14.25 28.21 39.16
CA ALA A 686 -14.61 27.59 37.90
C ALA A 686 -14.51 28.58 36.73
N LYS A 687 -13.91 28.14 35.62
CA LYS A 687 -14.25 28.53 34.25
C LYS A 687 -13.46 27.67 33.26
N SER A 688 -14.16 26.76 32.60
CA SER A 688 -13.70 26.06 31.40
C SER A 688 -13.75 26.99 30.18
N PRO A 689 -12.76 26.89 29.28
CA PRO A 689 -13.11 26.72 27.87
C PRO A 689 -12.21 25.72 27.12
N GLY A 690 -12.87 24.90 26.30
CA GLY A 690 -12.45 24.55 24.93
C GLY A 690 -11.16 23.77 24.73
N VAL A 691 -11.24 22.44 24.75
CA VAL A 691 -10.24 21.56 24.13
C VAL A 691 -10.71 21.24 22.71
N THR A 692 -10.12 21.91 21.72
CA THR A 692 -10.08 21.44 20.33
C THR A 692 -8.93 20.46 20.20
N ALA A 693 -9.24 19.16 20.24
CA ALA A 693 -8.32 18.10 19.86
C ALA A 693 -8.52 17.80 18.36
N GLY A 694 -7.72 18.45 17.54
CA GLY A 694 -7.50 18.09 16.13
C GLY A 694 -6.00 17.99 15.93
N ALA A 695 -5.42 16.85 16.30
CA ALA A 695 -4.04 16.54 16.01
C ALA A 695 -4.02 15.79 14.67
N GLU A 696 -3.88 16.56 13.59
CA GLU A 696 -3.44 16.06 12.30
C GLU A 696 -2.05 15.44 12.48
N CYS A 697 -1.93 14.13 12.38
CA CYS A 697 -0.63 13.48 12.20
C CYS A 697 -0.32 13.48 10.70
N GLN A 698 -0.04 14.67 10.16
CA GLN A 698 0.70 14.77 8.91
C GLN A 698 2.12 14.29 9.21
N THR A 699 2.48 13.15 8.64
CA THR A 699 3.88 12.73 8.58
C THR A 699 4.58 13.65 7.59
N GLU A 700 4.98 14.83 8.07
CA GLU A 700 5.97 15.67 7.40
C GLU A 700 7.25 14.87 7.26
N LEU A 701 7.60 14.59 6.01
CA LEU A 701 8.96 14.29 5.60
C LEU A 701 9.85 15.44 6.07
N VAL A 702 10.86 15.11 6.87
CA VAL A 702 11.92 16.03 7.30
C VAL A 702 12.43 16.82 6.10
N ASP A 703 12.14 18.11 6.11
CA ASP A 703 12.64 19.13 5.19
C ASP A 703 14.11 19.38 5.56
N VAL A 704 15.05 18.70 4.89
CA VAL A 704 16.47 19.00 5.00
C VAL A 704 16.74 20.25 4.17
N ARG A 705 16.54 21.41 4.79
CA ARG A 705 17.15 22.66 4.33
C ARG A 705 18.59 22.71 4.84
N THR A 706 19.55 22.47 3.95
CA THR A 706 20.94 22.88 4.16
C THR A 706 21.09 24.37 3.86
N ARG A 707 21.65 25.09 4.83
CA ARG A 707 22.66 26.11 4.54
C ARG A 707 24.03 25.43 4.54
#